data_AF-A0A2P8W604-F1
#
_entry.id   AF-A0A2P8W604-F1
#
_cell.length_a   1.000
_cell.length_b   1.000
_cell.length_c   1.000
_cell.angle_alpha   90.00
_cell.angle_beta   90.00
_cell.angle_gamma   90.00
#
_symmetry.space_group_name_H-M   'P 1'
#
loop_
_entity.id
_entity.type
_entity.pdbx_description
1 polymer ?
#
loop_
_entity_poly.entity_id
_entity_poly.type
_entity_poly.pdbx_seq_one_letter_code
_entity_poly.pdbx_strand_id
1 'polypeptide(L)'
;MAPDVEAQRAQLIEAYSESTELQQELIQLLSVAYAPIGHSVLGECFNLYRIDGNYAKPLNLATVRTQLKKLQAMKLVINAGGQGRQCHPLLVEIATRDAVRAGRFEPMVRAVQDRQPVQRVKWNRNLLYFTSDEQFVREVRIGLYRGDWDYIQQQYEAYSRNMYAPLQISLAEVLVRVCSNPFDIDWFRTLKSNPVLYQLALFNLLYTSWLSLTPAQDAFALLEAEFASDPPPQEEQLRIFWVEQLLLQGRLTEAETFMAQDAHQQPDEWLLHQGWLHCLRGEYDRAIDCGEKALAIARKAHGKRKLFFNNLPGVFFVLALIQAGTPERLREAGEYAALIAKQHDHWLSILYDRLETVIAILQGDVSQKGFLLAVSGSDADADHSIENLISMLCLYWVDVDAASEALPQRLNAFYAQAQAAGYDSLALEAAAMAERLPGDWTSGVDYPAIAQTLGQQTGITPLTTLLTPRAAWELSLNALIGLNPQSPESKAAPTDYRLAWFVTFFPSVGWRLQPREQKITKRGTWSKGRMIAPRRLATERESFDYLTPQDIQVCSHIKADYRSYGSYDPYEFQEGAIVALVGHPLVFWEDAPTTQVELVEGEPQLWVKQKKGGWLTISLSPPVPADNKSSVVVTKETPTRLRVVPIKPEHRRIGEILGPKNLLQVPEVAQERVLSAISAVSGIVTIHSDIGGGVENAEAVPSDPKPHVHLLPAGDGLKAALLTRPFPEGGPYYRPGAGGEMVVAEIEGKRLQTQRDLKQEKKLARAVEKGCPTLQRYPDQDGEWLLDEPEACLELLLELQDLGDQVVVEWPEGEKFRIA
;
A
#
# COMPACT_ATOMS: atom_id res chain seq x y z
N MET A 1 -1.99 31.76 -9.34
CA MET A 1 -2.28 31.83 -10.79
C MET A 1 -1.01 32.23 -11.53
N ALA A 2 -0.74 31.67 -12.71
CA ALA A 2 0.45 32.03 -13.49
C ALA A 2 0.37 33.50 -13.99
N PRO A 3 1.47 34.27 -13.98
CA PRO A 3 1.47 35.69 -14.38
C PRO A 3 0.90 35.95 -15.78
N ASP A 4 0.96 34.96 -16.67
CA ASP A 4 0.44 35.02 -18.04
C ASP A 4 -1.10 35.08 -18.10
N VAL A 5 -1.79 34.39 -17.18
CA VAL A 5 -3.27 34.33 -17.17
C VAL A 5 -3.88 35.66 -16.72
N GLU A 6 -3.33 36.30 -15.68
CA GLU A 6 -3.81 37.59 -15.20
C GLU A 6 -3.51 38.72 -16.20
N ALA A 7 -2.34 38.69 -16.86
CA ALA A 7 -2.03 39.61 -17.94
C ALA A 7 -3.01 39.46 -19.11
N GLN A 8 -3.31 38.22 -19.52
CA GLN A 8 -4.31 37.94 -20.55
C GLN A 8 -5.71 38.40 -20.12
N ARG A 9 -6.09 38.16 -18.86
CA ARG A 9 -7.38 38.60 -18.31
C ARG A 9 -7.50 40.12 -18.35
N ALA A 10 -6.48 40.86 -17.92
CA ALA A 10 -6.46 42.32 -17.96
C ALA A 10 -6.68 42.87 -19.37
N GLN A 11 -6.00 42.31 -20.38
CA GLN A 11 -6.20 42.67 -21.78
C GLN A 11 -7.64 42.42 -22.28
N LEU A 12 -8.25 41.30 -21.86
CA LEU A 12 -9.63 40.99 -22.23
C LEU A 12 -10.63 41.94 -21.56
N ILE A 13 -10.40 42.33 -20.30
CA ILE A 13 -11.22 43.29 -19.57
C ILE A 13 -11.15 44.67 -20.25
N GLU A 14 -9.94 45.13 -20.59
CA GLU A 14 -9.73 46.40 -21.29
C GLU A 14 -10.47 46.41 -22.63
N ALA A 15 -10.26 45.39 -23.47
CA ALA A 15 -10.95 45.26 -24.76
C ALA A 15 -12.47 45.14 -24.62
N TYR A 16 -12.98 44.53 -23.54
CA TYR A 16 -14.41 44.48 -23.23
C TYR A 16 -14.96 45.86 -22.86
N SER A 17 -14.22 46.64 -22.07
CA SER A 17 -14.62 47.99 -21.65
C SER A 17 -14.64 48.99 -22.81
N GLU A 18 -13.73 48.84 -23.78
CA GLU A 18 -13.67 49.67 -25.01
C GLU A 18 -14.68 49.25 -26.09
N SER A 19 -15.33 48.09 -25.91
CA SER A 19 -16.34 47.60 -26.86
C SER A 19 -17.59 48.49 -26.84
N THR A 20 -18.25 48.60 -28.00
CA THR A 20 -19.53 49.31 -28.09
C THR A 20 -20.60 48.64 -27.22
N GLU A 21 -21.61 49.40 -26.78
CA GLU A 21 -22.72 48.86 -25.96
C GLU A 21 -23.36 47.61 -26.60
N LEU A 22 -23.55 47.62 -27.93
CA LEU A 22 -24.08 46.46 -28.64
C LEU A 22 -23.17 45.22 -28.56
N GLN A 23 -21.85 45.43 -28.66
CA GLN A 23 -20.87 44.36 -28.50
C GLN A 23 -20.87 43.82 -27.08
N GLN A 24 -20.98 44.70 -26.07
CA GLN A 24 -21.10 44.31 -24.68
C GLN A 24 -22.36 43.49 -24.42
N GLU A 25 -23.54 43.91 -24.93
CA GLU A 25 -24.79 43.13 -24.83
C GLU A 25 -24.64 41.72 -25.43
N LEU A 26 -23.97 41.58 -26.58
CA LEU A 26 -23.74 40.28 -27.22
C LEU A 26 -22.80 39.38 -26.39
N ILE A 27 -21.76 39.95 -25.80
CA ILE A 27 -20.83 39.22 -24.92
C ILE A 27 -21.54 38.81 -23.63
N GLN A 28 -22.32 39.72 -23.02
CA GLN A 28 -23.15 39.45 -21.84
C GLN A 28 -24.12 38.30 -22.11
N LEU A 29 -24.83 38.31 -23.24
CA LEU A 29 -25.73 37.22 -23.62
C LEU A 29 -24.99 35.89 -23.81
N LEU A 30 -23.83 35.90 -24.48
CA LEU A 30 -22.98 34.71 -24.62
C LEU A 30 -22.49 34.21 -23.25
N SER A 31 -22.22 35.11 -22.31
CA SER A 31 -21.79 34.75 -20.97
C SER A 31 -22.91 34.11 -20.16
N VAL A 32 -24.15 34.60 -20.29
CA VAL A 32 -25.35 33.98 -19.67
C VAL A 32 -25.66 32.63 -20.31
N ALA A 33 -25.50 32.50 -21.63
CA ALA A 33 -25.69 31.24 -22.34
C ALA A 33 -24.67 30.17 -21.89
N TYR A 34 -23.46 30.57 -21.53
CA TYR A 34 -22.32 29.76 -21.07
C TYR A 34 -21.85 28.68 -22.06
N ALA A 35 -22.73 27.76 -22.46
CA ALA A 35 -22.48 26.73 -23.43
C ALA A 35 -22.30 27.31 -24.85
N PRO A 36 -21.54 26.64 -25.74
CA PRO A 36 -21.41 27.04 -27.13
C PRO A 36 -22.76 27.20 -27.83
N ILE A 37 -22.96 28.32 -28.51
CA ILE A 37 -24.22 28.65 -29.19
C ILE A 37 -24.03 28.97 -30.68
N GLY A 38 -24.91 28.40 -31.51
CA GLY A 38 -24.98 28.67 -32.94
C GLY A 38 -25.45 30.11 -33.24
N HIS A 39 -24.99 30.71 -34.33
CA HIS A 39 -25.31 32.13 -34.62
C HIS A 39 -26.82 32.40 -34.85
N SER A 40 -27.59 31.40 -35.31
CA SER A 40 -29.04 31.56 -35.52
C SER A 40 -29.75 31.67 -34.17
N VAL A 41 -29.51 30.67 -33.31
CA VAL A 41 -30.06 30.61 -31.96
C VAL A 41 -29.62 31.82 -31.14
N LEU A 42 -28.35 32.25 -31.23
CA LEU A 42 -27.90 33.47 -30.56
C LEU A 42 -28.66 34.71 -31.05
N GLY A 43 -28.91 34.84 -32.36
CA GLY A 43 -29.69 35.94 -32.90
C GLY A 43 -31.14 35.92 -32.41
N GLU A 44 -31.74 34.75 -32.28
CA GLU A 44 -33.07 34.55 -31.71
C GLU A 44 -33.11 34.93 -30.23
N CYS A 45 -32.15 34.46 -29.43
CA CYS A 45 -32.00 34.85 -28.03
C CYS A 45 -31.84 36.38 -27.90
N PHE A 46 -30.98 36.98 -28.72
CA PHE A 46 -30.69 38.42 -28.64
C PHE A 46 -31.92 39.27 -28.97
N ASN A 47 -32.69 38.87 -29.99
CA ASN A 47 -33.91 39.57 -30.35
C ASN A 47 -35.00 39.40 -29.28
N LEU A 48 -35.14 38.20 -28.70
CA LEU A 48 -36.08 37.95 -27.62
C LEU A 48 -35.72 38.78 -26.36
N TYR A 49 -34.45 38.78 -25.96
CA TYR A 49 -33.90 39.63 -24.89
C TYR A 49 -34.25 41.11 -25.10
N ARG A 50 -34.03 41.64 -26.32
CA ARG A 50 -34.29 43.04 -26.61
C ARG A 50 -35.77 43.40 -26.58
N ILE A 51 -36.64 42.49 -27.02
CA ILE A 51 -38.09 42.67 -26.95
C ILE A 51 -38.55 42.67 -25.49
N ASP A 52 -38.18 41.64 -24.73
CA ASP A 52 -38.63 41.45 -23.35
C ASP A 52 -38.09 42.51 -22.39
N GLY A 53 -36.86 42.99 -22.64
CA GLY A 53 -36.23 44.04 -21.87
C GLY A 53 -36.57 45.46 -22.33
N ASN A 54 -37.46 45.61 -23.33
CA ASN A 54 -37.84 46.89 -23.92
C ASN A 54 -36.64 47.72 -24.43
N TYR A 55 -35.62 47.03 -24.94
CA TYR A 55 -34.41 47.63 -25.52
C TYR A 55 -34.62 47.94 -27.02
N ALA A 56 -33.64 48.57 -27.66
CA ALA A 56 -33.72 49.02 -29.06
C ALA A 56 -34.09 47.91 -30.08
N LYS A 57 -34.45 48.31 -31.30
CA LYS A 57 -34.95 47.43 -32.39
C LYS A 57 -34.14 46.12 -32.57
N PRO A 58 -34.82 45.02 -32.98
CA PRO A 58 -34.17 43.73 -33.22
C PRO A 58 -33.09 43.83 -34.30
N LEU A 59 -32.06 42.98 -34.17
CA LEU A 59 -30.99 42.89 -35.14
C LEU A 59 -31.28 41.83 -36.20
N ASN A 60 -30.87 42.11 -37.43
CA ASN A 60 -30.82 41.08 -38.46
C ASN A 60 -29.60 40.16 -38.22
N LEU A 61 -29.69 38.93 -38.71
CA LEU A 61 -28.65 37.90 -38.51
C LEU A 61 -27.30 38.29 -39.14
N ALA A 62 -27.30 39.09 -40.21
CA ALA A 62 -26.07 39.55 -40.86
C ALA A 62 -25.27 40.52 -39.96
N THR A 63 -25.97 41.39 -39.22
CA THR A 63 -25.37 42.28 -38.23
C THR A 63 -24.81 41.48 -37.07
N VAL A 64 -25.56 40.51 -36.52
CA VAL A 64 -25.06 39.62 -35.45
C VAL A 64 -23.78 38.89 -35.90
N ARG A 65 -23.77 38.30 -37.11
CA ARG A 65 -22.58 37.64 -37.66
C ARG A 65 -21.39 38.59 -37.82
N THR A 66 -21.64 39.81 -38.28
CA THR A 66 -20.58 40.84 -38.44
C THR A 66 -19.99 41.22 -37.09
N GLN A 67 -20.81 41.45 -36.08
CA GLN A 67 -20.33 41.79 -34.74
C GLN A 67 -19.57 40.62 -34.10
N LEU A 68 -20.07 39.38 -34.22
CA LEU A 68 -19.36 38.20 -33.73
C LEU A 68 -17.97 38.04 -34.34
N LYS A 69 -17.80 38.31 -35.64
CA LYS A 69 -16.48 38.27 -36.29
C LYS A 69 -15.52 39.30 -35.69
N LYS A 70 -16.00 40.51 -35.39
CA LYS A 70 -15.20 41.55 -34.73
C LYS A 70 -14.79 41.11 -33.32
N LEU A 71 -15.75 40.60 -32.55
CA LEU A 71 -15.49 40.11 -31.19
C LEU A 71 -14.51 38.92 -31.15
N GLN A 72 -14.55 38.05 -32.16
CA GLN A 72 -13.57 36.97 -32.34
C GLN A 72 -12.18 37.51 -32.67
N ALA A 73 -12.08 38.54 -33.52
CA ALA A 73 -10.79 39.20 -33.80
C ALA A 73 -10.20 39.87 -32.55
N MET A 74 -11.05 40.38 -31.66
CA MET A 74 -10.67 40.93 -30.35
C MET A 74 -10.43 39.86 -29.27
N LYS A 75 -10.57 38.57 -29.60
CA LYS A 75 -10.46 37.42 -28.68
C LYS A 75 -11.46 37.41 -27.50
N LEU A 76 -12.48 38.26 -27.51
CA LEU A 76 -13.55 38.30 -26.50
C LEU A 76 -14.55 37.14 -26.65
N VAL A 77 -14.61 36.56 -27.87
CA VAL A 77 -15.45 35.42 -28.22
C VAL A 77 -14.57 34.34 -28.86
N ILE A 78 -14.72 33.10 -28.40
CA ILE A 78 -13.98 31.94 -28.93
C ILE A 78 -14.90 31.03 -29.74
N ASN A 79 -14.29 30.14 -30.55
CA ASN A 79 -15.00 29.13 -31.33
C ASN A 79 -14.76 27.75 -30.71
N ALA A 80 -15.82 27.11 -30.21
CA ALA A 80 -15.73 25.81 -29.55
C ALA A 80 -15.85 24.67 -30.57
N GLY A 81 -14.82 24.47 -31.40
CA GLY A 81 -14.68 23.25 -32.22
C GLY A 81 -15.88 22.87 -33.12
N GLY A 82 -16.59 23.85 -33.68
CA GLY A 82 -17.78 23.61 -34.51
C GLY A 82 -19.12 23.58 -33.77
N GLN A 83 -19.12 23.55 -32.43
CA GLN A 83 -20.33 23.57 -31.60
C GLN A 83 -20.94 24.97 -31.44
N GLY A 84 -20.18 26.04 -31.70
CA GLY A 84 -20.71 27.40 -31.67
C GLY A 84 -19.71 28.43 -31.20
N ARG A 85 -20.23 29.61 -30.88
CA ARG A 85 -19.48 30.70 -30.26
C ARG A 85 -19.70 30.66 -28.76
N GLN A 86 -18.69 31.07 -28.01
CA GLN A 86 -18.74 31.16 -26.56
C GLN A 86 -18.03 32.44 -26.11
N CYS A 87 -18.46 33.02 -25.00
CA CYS A 87 -17.69 34.06 -24.33
C CYS A 87 -16.33 33.49 -23.93
N HIS A 88 -15.25 34.29 -24.00
CA HIS A 88 -13.94 33.83 -23.54
C HIS A 88 -14.00 33.40 -22.07
N PRO A 89 -13.48 32.21 -21.67
CA PRO A 89 -13.60 31.69 -20.30
C PRO A 89 -13.09 32.64 -19.21
N LEU A 90 -12.01 33.39 -19.46
CA LEU A 90 -11.49 34.39 -18.52
C LEU A 90 -12.36 35.67 -18.41
N LEU A 91 -13.33 35.87 -19.30
CA LEU A 91 -14.23 37.04 -19.32
C LEU A 91 -15.65 36.68 -18.84
N VAL A 92 -16.00 35.39 -18.85
CA VAL A 92 -17.39 34.93 -18.73
C VAL A 92 -18.11 35.44 -17.47
N GLU A 93 -17.49 35.35 -16.30
CA GLU A 93 -18.12 35.82 -15.06
C GLU A 93 -18.10 37.34 -14.94
N ILE A 94 -17.07 38.00 -15.47
CA ILE A 94 -16.98 39.47 -15.49
C ILE A 94 -18.13 40.03 -16.31
N ALA A 95 -18.36 39.49 -17.50
CA ALA A 95 -19.48 39.88 -18.36
C ALA A 95 -20.84 39.53 -17.74
N THR A 96 -20.97 38.41 -17.03
CA THR A 96 -22.23 38.06 -16.35
C THR A 96 -22.51 39.00 -15.18
N ARG A 97 -21.52 39.31 -14.33
CA ARG A 97 -21.64 40.29 -13.25
C ARG A 97 -21.99 41.69 -13.78
N ASP A 98 -21.41 42.07 -14.92
CA ASP A 98 -21.74 43.33 -15.58
C ASP A 98 -23.19 43.35 -16.10
N ALA A 99 -23.69 42.24 -16.66
CA ALA A 99 -25.08 42.10 -17.07
C ALA A 99 -26.06 42.20 -15.87
N VAL A 100 -25.68 41.66 -14.71
CA VAL A 100 -26.45 41.80 -13.46
C VAL A 100 -26.47 43.26 -13.02
N ARG A 101 -25.31 43.92 -12.94
CA ARG A 101 -25.19 45.35 -12.58
C ARG A 101 -26.00 46.26 -13.52
N ALA A 102 -26.03 45.94 -14.82
CA ALA A 102 -26.78 46.68 -15.83
C ALA A 102 -28.29 46.35 -15.86
N GLY A 103 -28.79 45.43 -15.01
CA GLY A 103 -30.19 45.00 -15.01
C GLY A 103 -30.62 44.18 -16.24
N ARG A 104 -29.67 43.70 -17.05
CA ARG A 104 -29.90 42.97 -18.30
C ARG A 104 -29.97 41.45 -18.11
N PHE A 105 -29.48 40.96 -16.97
CA PHE A 105 -29.34 39.53 -16.68
C PHE A 105 -30.64 38.73 -16.81
N GLU A 106 -31.70 39.09 -16.08
CA GLU A 106 -32.96 38.32 -16.09
C GLU A 106 -33.66 38.27 -17.46
N PRO A 107 -33.74 39.37 -18.23
CA PRO A 107 -34.17 39.30 -19.63
C PRO A 107 -33.32 38.36 -20.50
N MET A 108 -31.99 38.37 -20.33
CA MET A 108 -31.09 37.46 -21.06
C MET A 108 -31.30 36.00 -20.65
N VAL A 109 -31.45 35.70 -19.37
CA VAL A 109 -31.71 34.34 -18.87
C VAL A 109 -33.00 33.79 -19.46
N ARG A 110 -34.08 34.57 -19.45
CA ARG A 110 -35.36 34.17 -20.07
C ARG A 110 -35.20 33.85 -21.55
N ALA A 111 -34.49 34.70 -22.29
CA ALA A 111 -34.27 34.48 -23.71
C ALA A 111 -33.43 33.21 -23.99
N VAL A 112 -32.41 32.95 -23.18
CA VAL A 112 -31.57 31.74 -23.28
C VAL A 112 -32.38 30.49 -22.92
N GLN A 113 -33.14 30.51 -21.82
CA GLN A 113 -33.92 29.35 -21.38
C GLN A 113 -35.10 29.05 -22.33
N ASP A 114 -35.67 30.04 -23.02
CA ASP A 114 -36.69 29.83 -24.06
C ASP A 114 -36.13 29.14 -25.30
N ARG A 115 -34.97 29.60 -25.79
CA ARG A 115 -34.37 29.12 -27.05
C ARG A 115 -33.44 27.92 -26.87
N GLN A 116 -32.87 27.73 -25.70
CA GLN A 116 -32.01 26.60 -25.33
C GLN A 116 -32.42 26.00 -23.97
N PRO A 117 -33.67 25.53 -23.82
CA PRO A 117 -34.15 24.96 -22.56
C PRO A 117 -33.38 23.69 -22.19
N VAL A 118 -33.26 23.44 -20.88
CA VAL A 118 -32.97 22.09 -20.39
C VAL A 118 -34.17 21.21 -20.77
N GLN A 119 -33.90 20.16 -21.54
CA GLN A 119 -34.96 19.33 -22.08
C GLN A 119 -35.66 18.58 -20.95
N ARG A 120 -36.95 18.30 -21.12
CA ARG A 120 -37.68 17.43 -20.19
C ARG A 120 -37.64 15.99 -20.71
N VAL A 121 -37.53 15.03 -19.79
CA VAL A 121 -37.55 13.61 -20.13
C VAL A 121 -38.90 13.27 -20.77
N LYS A 122 -38.88 12.62 -21.96
CA LYS A 122 -40.09 12.35 -22.75
C LYS A 122 -41.16 11.58 -21.98
N TRP A 123 -40.76 10.63 -21.15
CA TRP A 123 -41.65 9.76 -20.37
C TRP A 123 -42.03 10.33 -18.99
N ASN A 124 -41.32 11.35 -18.50
CA ASN A 124 -41.67 12.05 -17.27
C ASN A 124 -41.35 13.53 -17.41
N ARG A 125 -42.38 14.34 -17.69
CA ARG A 125 -42.23 15.78 -17.89
C ARG A 125 -41.77 16.52 -16.62
N ASN A 126 -41.76 15.89 -15.45
CA ASN A 126 -41.26 16.50 -14.22
C ASN A 126 -39.74 16.31 -14.05
N LEU A 127 -39.09 15.51 -14.89
CA LEU A 127 -37.64 15.31 -14.86
C LEU A 127 -36.96 16.14 -15.95
N LEU A 128 -35.91 16.86 -15.54
CA LEU A 128 -35.01 17.53 -16.47
C LEU A 128 -33.96 16.55 -17.00
N TYR A 129 -33.51 16.80 -18.22
CA TYR A 129 -32.52 16.02 -18.93
C TYR A 129 -31.42 16.97 -19.43
N PHE A 130 -30.25 16.86 -18.80
CA PHE A 130 -29.06 17.60 -19.18
C PHE A 130 -28.33 16.87 -20.30
N THR A 131 -28.00 17.60 -21.37
CA THR A 131 -27.28 17.04 -22.52
C THR A 131 -25.77 17.24 -22.45
N SER A 132 -25.29 18.13 -21.57
CA SER A 132 -23.86 18.36 -21.32
C SER A 132 -23.61 19.00 -19.95
N ASP A 133 -22.35 18.95 -19.51
CA ASP A 133 -21.91 19.58 -18.25
C ASP A 133 -22.02 21.10 -18.31
N GLU A 134 -21.79 21.72 -19.47
CA GLU A 134 -21.94 23.17 -19.65
C GLU A 134 -23.38 23.63 -19.48
N GLN A 135 -24.36 22.79 -19.84
CA GLN A 135 -25.76 23.10 -19.59
C GLN A 135 -26.08 23.09 -18.08
N PHE A 136 -25.49 22.15 -17.33
CA PHE A 136 -25.62 22.12 -15.88
C PHE A 136 -24.93 23.31 -15.22
N VAL A 137 -23.69 23.61 -15.61
CA VAL A 137 -22.94 24.77 -15.15
C VAL A 137 -23.71 26.06 -15.43
N ARG A 138 -24.33 26.20 -16.62
CA ARG A 138 -25.18 27.35 -16.95
C ARG A 138 -26.30 27.55 -15.92
N GLU A 139 -27.06 26.50 -15.62
CA GLU A 139 -28.20 26.61 -14.71
C GLU A 139 -27.78 26.85 -13.26
N VAL A 140 -26.70 26.21 -12.79
CA VAL A 140 -26.13 26.51 -11.46
C VAL A 140 -25.63 27.95 -11.39
N ARG A 141 -24.95 28.44 -12.43
CA ARG A 141 -24.53 29.85 -12.55
C ARG A 141 -25.73 30.78 -12.45
N ILE A 142 -26.82 30.49 -13.15
CA ILE A 142 -28.04 31.27 -13.09
C ILE A 142 -28.59 31.34 -11.66
N GLY A 143 -28.68 30.20 -10.97
CA GLY A 143 -29.11 30.17 -9.57
C GLY A 143 -28.19 30.95 -8.65
N LEU A 144 -26.87 30.87 -8.86
CA LEU A 144 -25.88 31.59 -8.07
C LEU A 144 -26.02 33.11 -8.21
N TYR A 145 -26.16 33.61 -9.44
CA TYR A 145 -26.39 35.04 -9.69
C TYR A 145 -27.76 35.55 -9.22
N ARG A 146 -28.73 34.65 -9.02
CA ARG A 146 -30.04 34.94 -8.41
C ARG A 146 -30.02 34.89 -6.88
N GLY A 147 -29.01 34.28 -6.27
CA GLY A 147 -29.03 33.95 -4.84
C GLY A 147 -30.07 32.86 -4.50
N ASP A 148 -30.44 32.00 -5.45
CA ASP A 148 -31.54 31.04 -5.35
C ASP A 148 -31.02 29.60 -5.15
N TRP A 149 -30.86 29.21 -3.89
CA TRP A 149 -30.41 27.87 -3.52
C TRP A 149 -31.40 26.77 -3.93
N ASP A 150 -32.71 27.01 -3.77
CA ASP A 150 -33.73 26.02 -4.10
C ASP A 150 -33.70 25.69 -5.59
N TYR A 151 -33.48 26.70 -6.43
CA TYR A 151 -33.24 26.50 -7.86
C TYR A 151 -32.02 25.63 -8.12
N ILE A 152 -30.86 25.96 -7.53
CA ILE A 152 -29.61 25.20 -7.70
C ILE A 152 -29.81 23.73 -7.28
N GLN A 153 -30.40 23.51 -6.11
CA GLN A 153 -30.66 22.18 -5.58
C GLN A 153 -31.53 21.37 -6.54
N GLN A 154 -32.59 21.98 -7.09
CA GLN A 154 -33.46 21.32 -8.07
C GLN A 154 -32.70 20.93 -9.35
N GLN A 155 -31.77 21.77 -9.82
CA GLN A 155 -30.92 21.43 -10.98
C GLN A 155 -29.95 20.29 -10.66
N TYR A 156 -29.30 20.33 -9.50
CA TYR A 156 -28.35 19.31 -9.05
C TYR A 156 -29.02 17.95 -8.84
N GLU A 157 -30.20 17.90 -8.22
CA GLU A 157 -30.98 16.67 -8.07
C GLU A 157 -31.40 16.08 -9.41
N ALA A 158 -31.76 16.91 -10.39
CA ALA A 158 -32.12 16.44 -11.72
C ALA A 158 -30.89 15.96 -12.51
N TYR A 159 -29.76 16.65 -12.37
CA TYR A 159 -28.50 16.30 -13.01
C TYR A 159 -27.92 15.00 -12.45
N SER A 160 -27.88 14.83 -11.12
CA SER A 160 -27.38 13.60 -10.46
C SER A 160 -28.22 12.36 -10.76
N ARG A 161 -29.52 12.52 -11.05
CA ARG A 161 -30.43 11.43 -11.43
C ARG A 161 -30.44 11.13 -12.93
N ASN A 162 -29.58 11.78 -13.72
CA ASN A 162 -29.59 11.63 -15.17
C ASN A 162 -29.05 10.25 -15.60
N MET A 163 -29.96 9.30 -15.81
CA MET A 163 -29.63 7.89 -16.12
C MET A 163 -28.90 7.66 -17.45
N TYR A 164 -28.85 8.66 -18.34
CA TYR A 164 -28.44 8.47 -19.74
C TYR A 164 -27.10 9.12 -20.10
N ALA A 165 -26.41 9.76 -19.16
CA ALA A 165 -25.07 10.29 -19.38
C ALA A 165 -24.25 10.21 -18.08
N PRO A 166 -23.01 9.69 -18.11
CA PRO A 166 -22.11 9.76 -16.97
C PRO A 166 -21.53 11.19 -16.94
N LEU A 167 -22.35 12.14 -16.53
CA LEU A 167 -21.98 13.54 -16.40
C LEU A 167 -21.03 13.68 -15.18
N GLN A 168 -19.90 14.37 -15.34
CA GLN A 168 -18.72 14.22 -14.46
C GLN A 168 -18.50 15.39 -13.49
N ILE A 169 -19.09 16.57 -13.73
CA ILE A 169 -18.81 17.75 -12.92
C ILE A 169 -19.63 17.76 -11.62
N SER A 170 -18.97 18.00 -10.49
CA SER A 170 -19.62 18.12 -9.19
C SER A 170 -20.15 19.54 -8.95
N LEU A 171 -21.15 19.70 -8.07
CA LEU A 171 -21.63 21.04 -7.67
C LEU A 171 -20.50 21.88 -7.05
N ALA A 172 -19.63 21.26 -6.24
CA ALA A 172 -18.46 21.89 -5.65
C ALA A 172 -17.55 22.50 -6.72
N GLU A 173 -17.23 21.73 -7.76
CA GLU A 173 -16.39 22.20 -8.87
C GLU A 173 -17.03 23.37 -9.63
N VAL A 174 -18.36 23.35 -9.82
CA VAL A 174 -19.07 24.49 -10.43
C VAL A 174 -18.95 25.74 -9.57
N LEU A 175 -19.17 25.63 -8.26
CA LEU A 175 -19.10 26.77 -7.33
C LEU A 175 -17.71 27.40 -7.34
N VAL A 176 -16.66 26.57 -7.25
CA VAL A 176 -15.27 27.06 -7.32
C VAL A 176 -15.03 27.76 -8.65
N ARG A 177 -15.35 27.09 -9.77
CA ARG A 177 -15.12 27.64 -11.12
C ARG A 177 -15.77 29.00 -11.35
N VAL A 178 -16.93 29.25 -10.76
CA VAL A 178 -17.68 30.51 -10.91
C VAL A 178 -17.18 31.56 -9.91
N CYS A 179 -16.99 31.16 -8.66
CA CYS A 179 -16.61 32.11 -7.61
C CYS A 179 -15.14 32.53 -7.68
N SER A 180 -14.27 31.74 -8.32
CA SER A 180 -12.83 32.02 -8.44
C SER A 180 -12.40 32.59 -9.80
N ASN A 181 -13.31 33.01 -10.68
CA ASN A 181 -12.97 33.38 -12.07
C ASN A 181 -13.42 34.79 -12.53
N PRO A 182 -12.78 35.88 -12.07
CA PRO A 182 -11.93 35.95 -10.89
C PRO A 182 -12.80 36.02 -9.62
N PHE A 183 -12.17 35.93 -8.46
CA PHE A 183 -12.86 36.28 -7.21
C PHE A 183 -13.23 37.77 -7.21
N ASP A 184 -14.45 38.09 -6.77
CA ASP A 184 -14.98 39.46 -6.71
C ASP A 184 -15.73 39.60 -5.38
N ILE A 185 -15.12 40.30 -4.43
CA ILE A 185 -15.59 40.40 -3.06
C ILE A 185 -16.96 41.09 -2.95
N ASP A 186 -17.21 42.10 -3.79
CA ASP A 186 -18.44 42.87 -3.75
C ASP A 186 -19.61 42.05 -4.27
N TRP A 187 -19.43 41.33 -5.37
CA TRP A 187 -20.40 40.37 -5.86
C TRP A 187 -20.59 39.22 -4.87
N PHE A 188 -19.51 38.64 -4.33
CA PHE A 188 -19.60 37.49 -3.44
C PHE A 188 -20.40 37.82 -2.17
N ARG A 189 -20.25 39.04 -1.63
CA ARG A 189 -21.06 39.54 -0.51
C ARG A 189 -22.56 39.59 -0.81
N THR A 190 -22.97 39.74 -2.07
CA THR A 190 -24.39 39.71 -2.44
C THR A 190 -25.03 38.34 -2.17
N LEU A 191 -24.24 37.25 -2.17
CA LEU A 191 -24.72 35.90 -1.86
C LEU A 191 -25.23 35.78 -0.42
N LYS A 192 -24.88 36.71 0.48
CA LYS A 192 -25.42 36.74 1.86
C LYS A 192 -26.94 36.88 1.93
N SER A 193 -27.59 37.27 0.83
CA SER A 193 -29.06 37.19 0.74
C SER A 193 -29.59 35.76 0.93
N ASN A 194 -28.74 34.76 0.68
CA ASN A 194 -28.98 33.35 0.99
C ASN A 194 -27.78 32.78 1.78
N PRO A 195 -27.87 32.71 3.13
CA PRO A 195 -26.77 32.30 3.98
C PRO A 195 -26.19 30.92 3.65
N VAL A 196 -27.04 29.96 3.26
CA VAL A 196 -26.61 28.60 2.86
C VAL A 196 -25.70 28.68 1.63
N LEU A 197 -26.09 29.45 0.62
CA LEU A 197 -25.32 29.61 -0.61
C LEU A 197 -23.98 30.31 -0.36
N TYR A 198 -24.00 31.38 0.45
CA TYR A 198 -22.78 32.10 0.85
C TYR A 198 -21.79 31.17 1.55
N GLN A 199 -22.26 30.42 2.56
CA GLN A 199 -21.45 29.47 3.32
C GLN A 199 -20.90 28.35 2.44
N LEU A 200 -21.75 27.74 1.61
CA LEU A 200 -21.37 26.68 0.69
C LEU A 200 -20.30 27.15 -0.32
N ALA A 201 -20.48 28.33 -0.91
CA ALA A 201 -19.52 28.88 -1.87
C ALA A 201 -18.18 29.20 -1.20
N LEU A 202 -18.20 29.79 0.01
CA LEU A 202 -16.99 30.17 0.74
C LEU A 202 -16.23 28.93 1.21
N PHE A 203 -16.96 27.94 1.74
CA PHE A 203 -16.42 26.64 2.11
C PHE A 203 -15.72 25.97 0.93
N ASN A 204 -16.39 25.81 -0.21
CA ASN A 204 -15.81 25.12 -1.36
C ASN A 204 -14.57 25.86 -1.93
N LEU A 205 -14.58 27.20 -1.97
CA LEU A 205 -13.41 27.96 -2.41
C LEU A 205 -12.17 27.69 -1.55
N LEU A 206 -12.31 27.83 -0.24
CA LEU A 206 -11.21 27.69 0.70
C LEU A 206 -10.84 26.20 0.91
N TYR A 207 -11.80 25.28 0.81
CA TYR A 207 -11.58 23.83 0.86
C TYR A 207 -10.76 23.35 -0.35
N THR A 208 -11.15 23.75 -1.57
CA THR A 208 -10.37 23.46 -2.78
C THR A 208 -9.01 24.19 -2.77
N SER A 209 -8.94 25.38 -2.17
CA SER A 209 -7.69 26.12 -2.02
C SER A 209 -6.63 25.30 -1.27
N TRP A 210 -6.95 24.76 -0.09
CA TRP A 210 -5.97 23.96 0.65
C TRP A 210 -5.78 22.56 0.05
N LEU A 211 -6.83 21.91 -0.46
CA LEU A 211 -6.70 20.60 -1.12
C LEU A 211 -5.80 20.63 -2.35
N SER A 212 -5.80 21.71 -3.12
CA SER A 212 -5.01 21.83 -4.36
C SER A 212 -3.85 22.83 -4.27
N LEU A 213 -3.59 23.39 -3.09
CA LEU A 213 -2.62 24.47 -2.85
C LEU A 213 -2.76 25.63 -3.86
N THR A 214 -4.01 26.03 -4.13
CA THR A 214 -4.30 27.16 -5.01
C THR A 214 -4.53 28.42 -4.20
N PRO A 215 -3.99 29.59 -4.61
CA PRO A 215 -4.17 30.83 -3.83
C PRO A 215 -5.64 31.26 -3.72
N ALA A 216 -6.09 31.54 -2.49
CA ALA A 216 -7.44 32.06 -2.20
C ALA A 216 -7.42 33.15 -1.11
N GLN A 217 -6.37 33.99 -1.09
CA GLN A 217 -6.17 35.01 -0.04
C GLN A 217 -7.37 35.95 0.11
N ASP A 218 -8.02 36.34 -0.99
CA ASP A 218 -9.18 37.23 -0.94
C ASP A 218 -10.40 36.56 -0.27
N ALA A 219 -10.60 35.26 -0.50
CA ALA A 219 -11.66 34.50 0.16
C ALA A 219 -11.36 34.31 1.66
N PHE A 220 -10.08 34.12 2.01
CA PHE A 220 -9.66 34.05 3.40
C PHE A 220 -9.81 35.41 4.11
N ALA A 221 -9.38 36.50 3.49
CA ALA A 221 -9.54 37.85 4.02
C ALA A 221 -11.01 38.20 4.22
N LEU A 222 -11.90 37.71 3.35
CA LEU A 222 -13.34 37.82 3.55
C LEU A 222 -13.79 37.04 4.80
N LEU A 223 -13.39 35.77 4.96
CA LEU A 223 -13.72 34.97 6.14
C LEU A 223 -13.21 35.62 7.44
N GLU A 224 -11.97 36.11 7.44
CA GLU A 224 -11.38 36.82 8.57
C GLU A 224 -12.17 38.10 8.92
N ALA A 225 -12.59 38.87 7.90
CA ALA A 225 -13.43 40.04 8.11
C ALA A 225 -14.81 39.68 8.71
N GLU A 226 -15.38 38.51 8.38
CA GLU A 226 -16.60 38.03 9.05
C GLU A 226 -16.34 37.76 10.54
N PHE A 227 -15.26 37.05 10.89
CA PHE A 227 -14.93 36.74 12.28
C PHE A 227 -14.43 37.93 13.10
N ALA A 228 -13.97 39.00 12.44
CA ALA A 228 -13.68 40.28 13.06
C ALA A 228 -14.93 41.14 13.33
N SER A 229 -16.10 40.75 12.82
CA SER A 229 -17.36 41.46 13.09
C SER A 229 -17.88 41.21 14.52
N ASP A 230 -18.68 42.15 15.04
CA ASP A 230 -19.28 42.05 16.38
C ASP A 230 -20.82 42.02 16.27
N PRO A 231 -21.49 40.91 16.65
CA PRO A 231 -20.91 39.65 17.11
C PRO A 231 -20.35 38.79 15.95
N PRO A 232 -19.36 37.91 16.22
CA PRO A 232 -18.82 37.02 15.21
C PRO A 232 -19.86 35.95 14.78
N PRO A 233 -19.68 35.31 13.61
CA PRO A 233 -20.53 34.21 13.15
C PRO A 233 -20.70 33.12 14.20
N GLN A 234 -21.94 32.68 14.39
CA GLN A 234 -22.31 31.67 15.40
C GLN A 234 -22.56 30.29 14.77
N GLU A 235 -22.59 30.21 13.44
CA GLU A 235 -22.77 28.95 12.73
C GLU A 235 -21.57 28.03 12.95
N GLU A 236 -21.82 26.85 13.51
CA GLU A 236 -20.76 25.93 13.96
C GLU A 236 -19.83 25.49 12.83
N GLN A 237 -20.37 25.23 11.63
CA GLN A 237 -19.57 24.88 10.45
C GLN A 237 -18.59 25.99 10.04
N LEU A 238 -18.99 27.27 10.11
CA LEU A 238 -18.09 28.39 9.84
C LEU A 238 -17.01 28.51 10.92
N ARG A 239 -17.35 28.24 12.18
CA ARG A 239 -16.38 28.26 13.29
C ARG A 239 -15.34 27.15 13.16
N ILE A 240 -15.77 25.93 12.83
CA ILE A 240 -14.86 24.81 12.52
C ILE A 240 -13.94 25.21 11.39
N PHE A 241 -14.52 25.69 10.29
CA PHE A 241 -13.74 26.06 9.12
C PHE A 241 -12.74 27.17 9.38
N TRP A 242 -13.10 28.16 10.19
CA TRP A 242 -12.19 29.21 10.64
C TRP A 242 -10.99 28.62 11.40
N VAL A 243 -11.22 27.68 12.32
CA VAL A 243 -10.15 26.97 13.02
C VAL A 243 -9.27 26.20 12.02
N GLU A 244 -9.84 25.46 11.09
CA GLU A 244 -9.06 24.72 10.08
C GLU A 244 -8.16 25.66 9.28
N GLN A 245 -8.69 26.81 8.82
CA GLN A 245 -7.89 27.80 8.09
C GLN A 245 -6.77 28.40 8.96
N LEU A 246 -7.04 28.72 10.23
CA LEU A 246 -6.01 29.21 11.15
C LEU A 246 -4.89 28.17 11.36
N LEU A 247 -5.24 26.89 11.53
CA LEU A 247 -4.27 25.81 11.70
C LEU A 247 -3.44 25.59 10.42
N LEU A 248 -4.07 25.63 9.24
CA LEU A 248 -3.41 25.49 7.94
C LEU A 248 -2.48 26.68 7.61
N GLN A 249 -2.80 27.89 8.08
CA GLN A 249 -1.94 29.07 7.96
C GLN A 249 -0.93 29.20 9.10
N GLY A 250 -0.83 28.23 10.01
CA GLY A 250 0.12 28.25 11.13
C GLY A 250 -0.17 29.28 12.23
N ARG A 251 -1.40 29.82 12.29
CA ARG A 251 -1.87 30.79 13.30
C ARG A 251 -2.37 30.09 14.57
N LEU A 252 -1.53 29.24 15.17
CA LEU A 252 -1.93 28.33 16.26
C LEU A 252 -2.48 29.04 17.50
N THR A 253 -1.88 30.16 17.91
CA THR A 253 -2.30 30.92 19.11
C THR A 253 -3.70 31.50 18.94
N GLU A 254 -4.04 31.97 17.74
CA GLU A 254 -5.36 32.49 17.43
C GLU A 254 -6.39 31.37 17.40
N ALA A 255 -6.04 30.22 16.82
CA ALA A 255 -6.89 29.03 16.82
C ALA A 255 -7.19 28.57 18.26
N GLU A 256 -6.18 28.48 19.12
CA GLU A 256 -6.35 28.12 20.53
C GLU A 256 -7.22 29.13 21.29
N THR A 257 -6.97 30.43 21.10
CA THR A 257 -7.75 31.49 21.76
C THR A 257 -9.22 31.44 21.35
N PHE A 258 -9.48 31.21 20.06
CA PHE A 258 -10.83 31.03 19.54
C PHE A 258 -11.48 29.74 20.07
N MET A 259 -10.71 28.66 20.18
CA MET A 259 -11.16 27.37 20.70
C MET A 259 -11.43 27.32 22.21
N ALA A 260 -10.89 28.28 22.97
CA ALA A 260 -11.10 28.41 24.41
C ALA A 260 -12.44 29.06 24.80
N GLN A 261 -13.24 29.55 23.84
CA GLN A 261 -14.53 30.19 24.10
C GLN A 261 -15.66 29.15 24.23
N ASP A 262 -16.55 29.29 25.23
CA ASP A 262 -17.48 28.25 25.68
C ASP A 262 -18.71 27.96 24.78
N ALA A 263 -19.19 26.71 24.90
CA ALA A 263 -20.40 26.06 24.36
C ALA A 263 -20.41 25.72 22.85
N HIS A 264 -20.23 24.43 22.54
CA HIS A 264 -20.32 23.86 21.19
C HIS A 264 -21.47 22.84 21.11
N GLN A 265 -22.17 22.81 19.98
CA GLN A 265 -23.26 21.86 19.75
C GLN A 265 -22.71 20.48 19.31
N GLN A 266 -21.48 20.45 18.77
CA GLN A 266 -20.73 19.26 18.36
C GLN A 266 -19.42 19.15 19.16
N PRO A 267 -19.48 18.70 20.43
CA PRO A 267 -18.31 18.66 21.32
C PRO A 267 -17.23 17.68 20.87
N ASP A 268 -17.58 16.60 20.16
CA ASP A 268 -16.61 15.65 19.60
C ASP A 268 -15.79 16.25 18.47
N GLU A 269 -16.42 16.97 17.54
CA GLU A 269 -15.72 17.62 16.43
C GLU A 269 -14.78 18.71 16.94
N TRP A 270 -15.19 19.49 17.94
CA TRP A 270 -14.32 20.50 18.55
C TRP A 270 -13.12 19.91 19.27
N LEU A 271 -13.33 18.85 20.06
CA LEU A 271 -12.25 18.12 20.72
C LEU A 271 -11.24 17.58 19.71
N LEU A 272 -11.70 17.09 18.56
CA LEU A 272 -10.81 16.57 17.53
C LEU A 272 -9.93 17.68 16.90
N HIS A 273 -10.48 18.88 16.70
CA HIS A 273 -9.70 20.05 16.23
C HIS A 273 -8.71 20.56 17.28
N GLN A 274 -9.07 20.52 18.57
CA GLN A 274 -8.10 20.76 19.65
C GLN A 274 -6.98 19.72 19.63
N GLY A 275 -7.30 18.45 19.35
CA GLY A 275 -6.32 17.39 19.15
C GLY A 275 -5.37 17.69 17.99
N TRP A 276 -5.88 18.20 16.86
CA TRP A 276 -5.06 18.66 15.75
C TRP A 276 -4.10 19.78 16.16
N LEU A 277 -4.59 20.82 16.84
CA LEU A 277 -3.74 21.90 17.39
C LEU A 277 -2.64 21.34 18.30
N HIS A 278 -2.97 20.47 19.25
CA HIS A 278 -1.99 19.85 20.15
C HIS A 278 -0.95 19.03 19.40
N CYS A 279 -1.36 18.29 18.37
CA CYS A 279 -0.45 17.55 17.51
C CYS A 279 0.54 18.49 16.80
N LEU A 280 0.08 19.62 16.26
CA LEU A 280 0.94 20.62 15.61
C LEU A 280 1.92 21.28 16.58
N ARG A 281 1.63 21.31 17.89
CA ARG A 281 2.56 21.80 18.91
C ARG A 281 3.52 20.73 19.45
N GLY A 282 3.41 19.49 18.99
CA GLY A 282 4.16 18.36 19.54
C GLY A 282 3.64 17.89 20.91
N GLU A 283 2.44 18.32 21.32
CA GLU A 283 1.78 17.93 22.56
C GLU A 283 0.96 16.62 22.37
N TYR A 284 1.63 15.55 21.94
CA TYR A 284 0.97 14.33 21.45
C TYR A 284 0.07 13.64 22.49
N ASP A 285 0.45 13.63 23.78
CA ASP A 285 -0.40 13.06 24.85
C ASP A 285 -1.75 13.80 24.97
N ARG A 286 -1.74 15.14 24.82
CA ARG A 286 -2.96 15.95 24.82
C ARG A 286 -3.77 15.70 23.57
N ALA A 287 -3.12 15.54 22.41
CA ALA A 287 -3.78 15.18 21.17
C ALA A 287 -4.51 13.82 21.27
N ILE A 288 -3.88 12.84 21.91
CA ILE A 288 -4.48 11.52 22.17
C ILE A 288 -5.69 11.64 23.11
N ASP A 289 -5.56 12.35 24.23
CA ASP A 289 -6.67 12.55 25.19
C ASP A 289 -7.89 13.23 24.52
N CYS A 290 -7.65 14.26 23.70
CA CYS A 290 -8.67 14.91 22.88
C CYS A 290 -9.35 13.92 21.92
N GLY A 291 -8.56 13.13 21.16
CA GLY A 291 -9.07 12.15 20.20
C GLY A 291 -9.88 11.02 20.86
N GLU A 292 -9.43 10.51 22.00
CA GLU A 292 -10.14 9.48 22.76
C GLU A 292 -11.49 9.98 23.29
N LYS A 293 -11.52 11.20 23.85
CA LYS A 293 -12.76 11.84 24.33
C LYS A 293 -13.73 12.09 23.19
N ALA A 294 -13.26 12.62 22.07
CA ALA A 294 -14.06 12.82 20.87
C ALA A 294 -14.65 11.49 20.38
N LEU A 295 -13.84 10.43 20.33
CA LEU A 295 -14.26 9.13 19.84
C LEU A 295 -15.29 8.47 20.76
N ALA A 296 -15.17 8.65 22.08
CA ALA A 296 -16.14 8.17 23.05
C ALA A 296 -17.51 8.86 22.87
N ILE A 297 -17.53 10.16 22.61
CA ILE A 297 -18.74 10.93 22.32
C ILE A 297 -19.37 10.48 21.01
N ALA A 298 -18.59 10.41 19.92
CA ALA A 298 -19.06 10.00 18.59
C ALA A 298 -19.65 8.58 18.60
N ARG A 299 -18.98 7.62 19.25
CA ARG A 299 -19.47 6.24 19.40
C ARG A 299 -20.77 6.16 20.19
N LYS A 300 -20.92 6.98 21.23
CA LYS A 300 -22.15 7.06 22.03
C LYS A 300 -23.31 7.65 21.22
N ALA A 301 -23.05 8.69 20.41
CA ALA A 301 -24.05 9.32 19.57
C ALA A 301 -24.55 8.39 18.45
N HIS A 302 -23.66 7.64 17.80
CA HIS A 302 -24.01 6.78 16.66
C HIS A 302 -24.31 5.31 17.01
N GLY A 303 -24.06 4.87 18.25
CA GLY A 303 -24.29 3.49 18.70
C GLY A 303 -23.42 2.43 18.02
N LYS A 304 -22.33 2.83 17.35
CA LYS A 304 -21.42 1.93 16.61
C LYS A 304 -20.08 1.80 17.35
N ARG A 305 -19.67 0.56 17.66
CA ARG A 305 -18.34 0.29 18.26
C ARG A 305 -17.19 0.45 17.26
N LYS A 306 -17.39 0.04 16.00
CA LYS A 306 -16.45 0.21 14.89
C LYS A 306 -16.76 1.50 14.14
N LEU A 307 -16.47 2.63 14.79
CA LEU A 307 -16.58 3.96 14.21
C LEU A 307 -15.25 4.68 14.41
N PHE A 308 -14.83 5.39 13.38
CA PHE A 308 -13.70 6.30 13.37
C PHE A 308 -14.06 7.55 12.54
N PHE A 309 -13.32 8.63 12.72
CA PHE A 309 -13.57 9.91 12.05
C PHE A 309 -13.27 9.84 10.54
N ASN A 310 -14.04 10.59 9.75
CA ASN A 310 -13.95 10.66 8.29
C ASN A 310 -13.44 12.04 7.79
N ASN A 311 -12.88 12.85 8.69
CA ASN A 311 -12.38 14.19 8.43
C ASN A 311 -10.87 14.30 8.69
N LEU A 312 -10.26 15.40 8.25
CA LEU A 312 -8.83 15.64 8.36
C LEU A 312 -8.29 15.59 9.81
N PRO A 313 -8.96 16.17 10.82
CA PRO A 313 -8.49 16.09 12.21
C PRO A 313 -8.29 14.65 12.73
N GLY A 314 -9.05 13.68 12.21
CA GLY A 314 -8.87 12.25 12.52
C GLY A 314 -7.50 11.71 12.11
N VAL A 315 -6.84 12.28 11.10
CA VAL A 315 -5.48 11.92 10.68
C VAL A 315 -4.47 12.28 11.78
N PHE A 316 -4.59 13.47 12.35
CA PHE A 316 -3.69 13.95 13.41
C PHE A 316 -3.83 13.14 14.71
N PHE A 317 -5.01 12.59 14.98
CA PHE A 317 -5.17 11.64 16.07
C PHE A 317 -4.38 10.34 15.83
N VAL A 318 -4.44 9.77 14.61
CA VAL A 318 -3.63 8.58 14.26
C VAL A 318 -2.13 8.90 14.31
N LEU A 319 -1.71 10.07 13.82
CA LEU A 319 -0.33 10.53 13.89
C LEU A 319 0.17 10.63 15.35
N ALA A 320 -0.64 11.16 16.26
CA ALA A 320 -0.28 11.21 17.68
C ALA A 320 -0.14 9.80 18.30
N LEU A 321 -1.00 8.85 17.92
CA LEU A 321 -0.87 7.45 18.36
C LEU A 321 0.39 6.77 17.80
N ILE A 322 0.77 7.06 16.55
CA ILE A 322 2.02 6.60 15.95
C ILE A 322 3.21 7.13 16.75
N GLN A 323 3.18 8.42 17.10
CA GLN A 323 4.26 9.06 17.86
C GLN A 323 4.44 8.44 19.25
N ALA A 324 3.35 8.10 19.94
CA ALA A 324 3.42 7.46 21.25
C ALA A 324 4.20 6.13 21.22
N GLY A 325 4.21 5.43 20.08
CA GLY A 325 5.16 4.35 19.78
C GLY A 325 5.05 3.06 20.60
N THR A 326 4.22 3.02 21.65
CA THR A 326 3.96 1.79 22.41
C THR A 326 3.21 0.77 21.55
N PRO A 327 3.42 -0.55 21.75
CA PRO A 327 2.73 -1.59 20.97
C PRO A 327 1.20 -1.45 20.97
N GLU A 328 0.63 -1.07 22.12
CA GLU A 328 -0.81 -0.86 22.28
C GLU A 328 -1.30 0.30 21.42
N ARG A 329 -0.61 1.44 21.45
CA ARG A 329 -0.96 2.65 20.69
C ARG A 329 -0.78 2.45 19.18
N LEU A 330 0.28 1.75 18.76
CA LEU A 330 0.47 1.38 17.36
C LEU A 330 -0.62 0.44 16.86
N ARG A 331 -1.08 -0.51 17.69
CA ARG A 331 -2.21 -1.39 17.35
C ARG A 331 -3.51 -0.60 17.21
N GLU A 332 -3.79 0.33 18.12
CA GLU A 332 -4.96 1.22 18.01
C GLU A 332 -4.90 2.09 16.75
N ALA A 333 -3.74 2.68 16.45
CA ALA A 333 -3.51 3.45 15.23
C ALA A 333 -3.80 2.60 13.97
N GLY A 334 -3.31 1.36 13.94
CA GLY A 334 -3.54 0.43 12.82
C GLY A 334 -5.00 0.05 12.67
N GLU A 335 -5.71 -0.21 13.77
CA GLU A 335 -7.15 -0.49 13.75
C GLU A 335 -7.96 0.69 13.19
N TYR A 336 -7.60 1.92 13.54
CA TYR A 336 -8.27 3.13 13.04
C TYR A 336 -7.94 3.42 11.57
N ALA A 337 -6.67 3.30 11.17
CA ALA A 337 -6.25 3.47 9.79
C ALA A 337 -6.96 2.47 8.87
N ALA A 338 -7.00 1.18 9.25
CA ALA A 338 -7.64 0.14 8.47
C ALA A 338 -9.16 0.34 8.27
N LEU A 339 -9.85 1.03 9.18
CA LEU A 339 -11.28 1.33 9.02
C LEU A 339 -11.56 2.29 7.87
N ILE A 340 -10.66 3.23 7.59
CA ILE A 340 -10.80 4.20 6.50
C ILE A 340 -10.13 3.70 5.22
N ALA A 341 -8.97 3.04 5.32
CA ALA A 341 -8.25 2.47 4.17
C ALA A 341 -9.13 1.47 3.36
N LYS A 342 -10.00 0.71 4.05
CA LYS A 342 -10.94 -0.23 3.41
C LYS A 342 -12.11 0.44 2.66
N GLN A 343 -12.29 1.74 2.81
CA GLN A 343 -13.34 2.50 2.13
C GLN A 343 -12.77 3.12 0.85
N HIS A 344 -12.68 2.35 -0.24
CA HIS A 344 -12.00 2.79 -1.47
C HIS A 344 -12.56 4.09 -2.09
N ASP A 345 -13.84 4.42 -1.86
CA ASP A 345 -14.45 5.67 -2.32
C ASP A 345 -14.19 6.87 -1.39
N HIS A 346 -13.49 6.66 -0.27
CA HIS A 346 -13.19 7.69 0.72
C HIS A 346 -11.96 8.51 0.28
N TRP A 347 -12.06 9.83 0.33
CA TRP A 347 -11.01 10.76 -0.14
C TRP A 347 -9.71 10.72 0.68
N LEU A 348 -9.74 10.15 1.90
CA LEU A 348 -8.55 9.87 2.73
C LEU A 348 -8.06 8.41 2.66
N SER A 349 -8.67 7.54 1.86
CA SER A 349 -8.38 6.09 1.89
C SER A 349 -6.91 5.77 1.60
N ILE A 350 -6.33 6.41 0.57
CA ILE A 350 -4.92 6.24 0.18
C ILE A 350 -3.99 6.73 1.29
N LEU A 351 -4.29 7.89 1.88
CA LEU A 351 -3.53 8.42 3.02
C LEU A 351 -3.51 7.43 4.18
N TYR A 352 -4.66 6.86 4.55
CA TYR A 352 -4.73 5.89 5.64
C TYR A 352 -4.07 4.54 5.29
N ASP A 353 -4.12 4.10 4.03
CA ASP A 353 -3.38 2.93 3.54
C ASP A 353 -1.85 3.11 3.71
N ARG A 354 -1.34 4.30 3.42
CA ARG A 354 0.08 4.65 3.65
C ARG A 354 0.43 4.66 5.13
N LEU A 355 -0.42 5.22 5.99
CA LEU A 355 -0.20 5.20 7.44
C LEU A 355 -0.26 3.77 8.01
N GLU A 356 -1.22 2.95 7.57
CA GLU A 356 -1.31 1.53 7.95
C GLU A 356 -0.04 0.77 7.58
N THR A 357 0.51 1.04 6.39
CA THR A 357 1.80 0.48 5.94
C THR A 357 2.96 0.87 6.86
N VAL A 358 3.08 2.16 7.24
CA VAL A 358 4.12 2.63 8.17
C VAL A 358 3.94 1.99 9.56
N ILE A 359 2.70 1.90 10.06
CA ILE A 359 2.40 1.26 11.35
C ILE A 359 2.83 -0.21 11.34
N ALA A 360 2.54 -0.95 10.28
CA ALA A 360 2.96 -2.35 10.14
C ALA A 360 4.49 -2.50 10.18
N ILE A 361 5.23 -1.59 9.52
CA ILE A 361 6.69 -1.57 9.55
C ILE A 361 7.21 -1.28 10.96
N LEU A 362 6.60 -0.31 11.68
CA LEU A 362 6.96 -0.01 13.08
C LEU A 362 6.65 -1.16 14.04
N GLN A 363 5.67 -2.00 13.71
CA GLN A 363 5.33 -3.23 14.43
C GLN A 363 6.21 -4.43 14.04
N GLY A 364 7.14 -4.28 13.09
CA GLY A 364 8.14 -5.28 12.72
C GLY A 364 7.90 -6.00 11.39
N ASP A 365 6.84 -5.66 10.63
CA ASP A 365 6.62 -6.21 9.29
C ASP A 365 7.41 -5.43 8.23
N VAL A 366 8.73 -5.67 8.18
CA VAL A 366 9.65 -5.01 7.25
C VAL A 366 9.35 -5.34 5.78
N SER A 367 8.56 -6.40 5.49
CA SER A 367 8.19 -6.80 4.13
C SER A 367 7.33 -5.74 3.42
N GLN A 368 6.58 -4.94 4.19
CA GLN A 368 5.73 -3.85 3.68
C GLN A 368 6.53 -2.67 3.11
N LYS A 369 7.83 -2.57 3.43
CA LYS A 369 8.71 -1.52 2.89
C LYS A 369 8.74 -1.54 1.36
N GLY A 370 8.74 -2.73 0.75
CA GLY A 370 8.73 -2.87 -0.71
C GLY A 370 7.44 -2.33 -1.36
N PHE A 371 6.30 -2.46 -0.68
CA PHE A 371 5.03 -1.89 -1.12
C PHE A 371 5.06 -0.37 -1.09
N LEU A 372 5.52 0.23 0.02
CA LEU A 372 5.62 1.68 0.15
C LEU A 372 6.52 2.30 -0.93
N LEU A 373 7.68 1.67 -1.21
CA LEU A 373 8.63 2.12 -2.24
C LEU A 373 8.04 1.99 -3.66
N ALA A 374 7.36 0.88 -3.95
CA ALA A 374 6.76 0.65 -5.26
C ALA A 374 5.67 1.67 -5.59
N VAL A 375 4.87 2.06 -4.60
CA VAL A 375 3.78 3.02 -4.82
C VAL A 375 4.26 4.48 -4.76
N SER A 376 5.29 4.80 -3.97
CA SER A 376 5.87 6.15 -3.94
C SER A 376 6.57 6.56 -5.24
N GLY A 377 6.99 5.60 -6.06
CA GLY A 377 7.60 5.83 -7.38
C GLY A 377 6.60 6.09 -8.53
N SER A 378 5.30 5.85 -8.32
CA SER A 378 4.26 5.97 -9.36
C SER A 378 3.41 7.26 -9.30
N ASP A 379 3.82 8.25 -8.51
CA ASP A 379 2.95 9.36 -8.08
C ASP A 379 2.81 10.52 -9.09
N ALA A 380 2.18 10.23 -10.22
CA ALA A 380 1.44 11.24 -10.99
C ALA A 380 0.00 11.46 -10.47
N ASP A 381 -0.45 10.67 -9.46
CA ASP A 381 -1.87 10.46 -9.14
C ASP A 381 -2.31 10.86 -7.71
N ALA A 382 -1.52 11.62 -6.94
CA ALA A 382 -2.03 12.14 -5.64
C ALA A 382 -3.09 13.24 -5.90
N ASP A 383 -4.37 12.92 -5.67
CA ASP A 383 -5.50 13.80 -6.00
C ASP A 383 -5.51 15.11 -5.17
N HIS A 384 -4.91 15.11 -3.96
CA HIS A 384 -4.94 16.26 -3.04
C HIS A 384 -3.66 16.44 -2.20
N SER A 385 -3.43 17.67 -1.72
CA SER A 385 -2.20 18.16 -1.09
C SER A 385 -1.80 17.44 0.20
N ILE A 386 -2.75 17.14 1.08
CA ILE A 386 -2.46 16.45 2.34
C ILE A 386 -2.03 15.00 2.12
N GLU A 387 -2.65 14.32 1.15
CA GLU A 387 -2.28 12.96 0.76
C GLU A 387 -0.86 12.94 0.19
N ASN A 388 -0.54 13.92 -0.65
CA ASN A 388 0.81 14.13 -1.17
C ASN A 388 1.81 14.34 -0.01
N LEU A 389 1.50 15.23 0.94
CA LEU A 389 2.36 15.50 2.09
C LEU A 389 2.58 14.26 2.97
N ILE A 390 1.52 13.56 3.36
CA ILE A 390 1.61 12.36 4.20
C ILE A 390 2.35 11.25 3.46
N SER A 391 2.16 11.09 2.15
CA SER A 391 2.91 10.10 1.36
C SER A 391 4.41 10.40 1.35
N MET A 392 4.80 11.67 1.18
CA MET A 392 6.19 12.10 1.30
C MET A 392 6.76 11.86 2.70
N LEU A 393 5.99 12.15 3.75
CA LEU A 393 6.38 11.87 5.14
C LEU A 393 6.56 10.38 5.41
N CYS A 394 5.63 9.53 4.95
CA CYS A 394 5.71 8.08 5.08
C CYS A 394 6.98 7.52 4.43
N LEU A 395 7.31 7.98 3.21
CA LEU A 395 8.55 7.60 2.53
C LEU A 395 9.78 8.05 3.33
N TYR A 396 9.80 9.31 3.76
CA TYR A 396 10.87 9.87 4.59
C TYR A 396 11.10 9.09 5.89
N TRP A 397 10.03 8.71 6.61
CA TRP A 397 10.13 7.99 7.88
C TRP A 397 10.68 6.56 7.72
N VAL A 398 10.48 5.92 6.56
CA VAL A 398 10.85 4.52 6.32
C VAL A 398 12.17 4.35 5.57
N ASP A 399 12.50 5.27 4.66
CA ASP A 399 13.70 5.19 3.83
C ASP A 399 14.19 6.58 3.39
N VAL A 400 15.18 7.11 4.12
CA VAL A 400 15.81 8.41 3.84
C VAL A 400 16.52 8.42 2.50
N ASP A 401 17.16 7.31 2.09
CA ASP A 401 17.92 7.25 0.84
C ASP A 401 16.95 7.30 -0.35
N ALA A 402 15.89 6.49 -0.33
CA ALA A 402 14.84 6.52 -1.35
C ALA A 402 14.11 7.88 -1.38
N ALA A 403 13.84 8.46 -0.21
CA ALA A 403 13.25 9.80 -0.11
C ALA A 403 14.15 10.88 -0.73
N SER A 404 15.46 10.80 -0.50
CA SER A 404 16.45 11.75 -1.03
C SER A 404 16.52 11.72 -2.56
N GLU A 405 16.32 10.55 -3.16
CA GLU A 405 16.28 10.40 -4.61
C GLU A 405 14.95 10.88 -5.22
N ALA A 406 13.81 10.53 -4.59
CA ALA A 406 12.49 10.72 -5.18
C ALA A 406 11.85 12.10 -4.90
N LEU A 407 12.12 12.70 -3.75
CA LEU A 407 11.33 13.85 -3.24
C LEU A 407 11.80 15.26 -3.61
N PRO A 408 13.07 15.58 -3.95
CA PRO A 408 13.51 16.97 -4.08
C PRO A 408 12.67 17.85 -5.02
N GLN A 409 12.36 17.39 -6.23
CA GLN A 409 11.54 18.16 -7.17
C GLN A 409 10.10 18.33 -6.68
N ARG A 410 9.54 17.30 -6.05
CA ARG A 410 8.17 17.30 -5.53
C ARG A 410 8.03 18.24 -4.32
N LEU A 411 9.00 18.21 -3.41
CA LEU A 411 9.09 19.13 -2.26
C LEU A 411 9.24 20.58 -2.71
N ASN A 412 10.08 20.85 -3.73
CA ASN A 412 10.23 22.20 -4.28
C ASN A 412 8.90 22.75 -4.82
N ALA A 413 8.19 21.94 -5.62
CA ALA A 413 6.90 22.33 -6.19
C ALA A 413 5.84 22.51 -5.10
N PHE A 414 5.76 21.57 -4.15
CA PHE A 414 4.81 21.61 -3.04
C PHE A 414 5.04 22.83 -2.15
N TYR A 415 6.29 23.10 -1.77
CA TYR A 415 6.66 24.28 -0.99
C TYR A 415 6.25 25.57 -1.71
N ALA A 416 6.60 25.72 -2.99
CA ALA A 416 6.27 26.92 -3.76
C ALA A 416 4.75 27.13 -3.87
N GLN A 417 3.98 26.05 -4.04
CA GLN A 417 2.52 26.10 -4.08
C GLN A 417 1.93 26.47 -2.71
N ALA A 418 2.36 25.80 -1.64
CA ALA A 418 1.89 26.06 -0.28
C ALA A 418 2.19 27.50 0.16
N GLN A 419 3.42 27.99 -0.10
CA GLN A 419 3.81 29.36 0.16
C GLN A 419 2.97 30.36 -0.64
N ALA A 420 2.78 30.12 -1.95
CA ALA A 420 1.96 30.99 -2.79
C ALA A 420 0.47 30.99 -2.38
N ALA A 421 -0.02 29.92 -1.78
CA ALA A 421 -1.37 29.80 -1.25
C ALA A 421 -1.53 30.37 0.17
N GLY A 422 -0.43 30.63 0.89
CA GLY A 422 -0.43 31.13 2.27
C GLY A 422 -0.62 30.05 3.34
N TYR A 423 -0.39 28.78 3.00
CA TYR A 423 -0.51 27.66 3.94
C TYR A 423 0.83 27.37 4.60
N ASP A 424 1.21 28.23 5.55
CA ASP A 424 2.52 28.19 6.22
C ASP A 424 2.78 26.89 6.98
N SER A 425 1.75 26.21 7.50
CA SER A 425 1.95 24.91 8.15
C SER A 425 2.42 23.84 7.16
N LEU A 426 1.81 23.79 5.97
CA LEU A 426 2.18 22.85 4.91
C LEU A 426 3.54 23.23 4.27
N ALA A 427 3.80 24.53 4.11
CA ALA A 427 5.08 25.02 3.62
C ALA A 427 6.24 24.68 4.59
N LEU A 428 6.00 24.80 5.91
CA LEU A 428 6.94 24.41 6.95
C LEU A 428 7.26 22.91 6.88
N GLU A 429 6.26 22.04 6.71
CA GLU A 429 6.53 20.59 6.61
C GLU A 429 7.42 20.24 5.42
N ALA A 430 7.17 20.85 4.26
CA ALA A 430 8.01 20.66 3.08
C ALA A 430 9.44 21.18 3.31
N ALA A 431 9.58 22.36 3.92
CA ALA A 431 10.89 22.93 4.22
C ALA A 431 11.66 22.11 5.27
N ALA A 432 10.99 21.63 6.30
CA ALA A 432 11.58 20.79 7.36
C ALA A 432 12.02 19.42 6.82
N MET A 433 11.28 18.85 5.86
CA MET A 433 11.66 17.60 5.20
C MET A 433 12.87 17.83 4.29
N ALA A 434 12.85 18.92 3.52
CA ALA A 434 13.96 19.31 2.65
C ALA A 434 15.25 19.58 3.44
N GLU A 435 15.17 20.22 4.61
CA GLU A 435 16.30 20.43 5.51
C GLU A 435 16.97 19.10 5.93
N ARG A 436 16.19 18.01 6.09
CA ARG A 436 16.64 16.72 6.62
C ARG A 436 17.11 15.72 5.56
N LEU A 437 16.84 15.98 4.28
CA LEU A 437 17.21 15.10 3.18
C LEU A 437 18.56 15.54 2.55
N PRO A 438 19.54 14.64 2.39
CA PRO A 438 20.73 14.92 1.61
C PRO A 438 20.38 15.07 0.12
N GLY A 439 20.52 16.26 -0.44
CA GLY A 439 20.19 16.50 -1.85
C GLY A 439 20.79 17.79 -2.40
N ASP A 440 21.12 17.78 -3.69
CA ASP A 440 21.52 18.97 -4.44
C ASP A 440 20.24 19.73 -4.83
N TRP A 441 19.81 20.66 -3.98
CA TRP A 441 18.61 21.47 -4.17
C TRP A 441 18.82 22.39 -5.37
N THR A 442 18.41 21.92 -6.55
CA THR A 442 18.57 22.58 -7.86
C THR A 442 18.09 24.02 -7.94
N SER A 443 17.33 24.50 -6.95
CA SER A 443 16.70 25.81 -6.89
C SER A 443 17.50 26.88 -6.13
N GLY A 444 18.60 26.55 -5.43
CA GLY A 444 19.34 27.52 -4.61
C GLY A 444 18.52 28.09 -3.44
N VAL A 445 17.43 27.43 -3.06
CA VAL A 445 16.54 27.79 -1.96
C VAL A 445 17.15 27.32 -0.63
N ASP A 446 17.27 28.23 0.34
CA ASP A 446 17.81 27.93 1.68
C ASP A 446 16.70 27.37 2.59
N TYR A 447 16.37 26.09 2.39
CA TYR A 447 15.37 25.39 3.18
C TYR A 447 15.64 25.38 4.69
N PRO A 448 16.88 25.21 5.18
CA PRO A 448 17.19 25.34 6.61
C PRO A 448 16.77 26.71 7.19
N ALA A 449 17.12 27.81 6.53
CA ALA A 449 16.72 29.15 6.98
C ALA A 449 15.20 29.34 6.95
N ILE A 450 14.53 28.81 5.92
CA ILE A 450 13.07 28.86 5.78
C ILE A 450 12.38 28.06 6.89
N ALA A 451 12.79 26.81 7.13
CA ALA A 451 12.22 25.95 8.16
C ALA A 451 12.39 26.56 9.56
N GLN A 452 13.56 27.14 9.84
CA GLN A 452 13.80 27.87 11.08
C GLN A 452 12.88 29.08 11.23
N THR A 453 12.75 29.89 10.18
CA THR A 453 11.93 31.11 10.18
C THR A 453 10.45 30.78 10.36
N LEU A 454 9.91 29.88 9.55
CA LEU A 454 8.51 29.45 9.63
C LEU A 454 8.21 28.73 10.95
N GLY A 455 9.14 27.91 11.45
CA GLY A 455 9.00 27.24 12.75
C GLY A 455 8.90 28.24 13.91
N GLN A 456 9.73 29.30 13.90
CA GLN A 456 9.65 30.37 14.90
C GLN A 456 8.37 31.20 14.80
N GLN A 457 7.90 31.47 13.57
CA GLN A 457 6.70 32.27 13.31
C GLN A 457 5.42 31.54 13.71
N THR A 458 5.31 30.26 13.36
CA THR A 458 4.08 29.47 13.55
C THR A 458 4.03 28.77 14.91
N GLY A 459 5.18 28.48 15.52
CA GLY A 459 5.27 27.65 16.72
C GLY A 459 4.90 26.18 16.48
N ILE A 460 4.85 25.75 15.21
CA ILE A 460 4.58 24.36 14.83
C ILE A 460 5.83 23.51 15.05
N THR A 461 5.64 22.32 15.61
CA THR A 461 6.60 21.21 15.60
C THR A 461 6.35 20.37 14.34
N PRO A 462 7.29 20.36 13.36
CA PRO A 462 7.06 19.66 12.11
C PRO A 462 6.85 18.16 12.31
N LEU A 463 5.91 17.55 11.57
CA LEU A 463 5.62 16.12 11.54
C LEU A 463 6.84 15.29 11.10
N THR A 464 7.81 15.89 10.40
CA THR A 464 9.11 15.25 10.15
C THR A 464 9.84 14.83 11.42
N THR A 465 9.54 15.43 12.57
CA THR A 465 10.09 15.07 13.89
C THR A 465 9.28 14.00 14.62
N LEU A 466 8.10 13.63 14.11
CA LEU A 466 7.19 12.67 14.72
C LEU A 466 7.82 11.29 14.85
N LEU A 467 8.52 10.85 13.80
CA LEU A 467 9.35 9.66 13.79
C LEU A 467 10.76 10.04 13.38
N THR A 468 11.75 9.58 14.14
CA THR A 468 13.13 9.58 13.66
C THR A 468 13.28 8.48 12.63
N PRO A 469 13.71 8.76 11.38
CA PRO A 469 13.94 7.72 10.39
C PRO A 469 14.94 6.72 10.95
N ARG A 470 14.52 5.45 11.05
CA ARG A 470 15.38 4.37 11.53
C ARG A 470 15.97 3.67 10.32
N ALA A 471 17.28 3.44 10.34
CA ALA A 471 17.92 2.69 9.28
C ALA A 471 17.27 1.28 9.18
N ALA A 472 17.20 0.71 7.97
CA ALA A 472 16.53 -0.58 7.75
C ALA A 472 17.06 -1.70 8.68
N TRP A 473 18.34 -1.61 9.07
CA TRP A 473 18.95 -2.52 10.03
C TRP A 473 18.48 -2.28 11.48
N GLU A 474 18.15 -1.05 11.90
CA GLU A 474 17.60 -0.76 13.24
C GLU A 474 16.13 -1.19 13.36
N LEU A 475 15.34 -1.09 12.28
CA LEU A 475 13.97 -1.63 12.24
C LEU A 475 14.00 -3.16 12.30
N SER A 476 14.90 -3.78 11.54
CA SER A 476 15.17 -5.23 11.60
C SER A 476 15.71 -5.64 12.98
N LEU A 477 16.57 -4.82 13.60
CA LEU A 477 17.11 -5.05 14.93
C LEU A 477 16.04 -4.89 16.02
N ASN A 478 15.09 -3.95 15.90
CA ASN A 478 13.97 -3.83 16.84
C ASN A 478 12.96 -4.97 16.68
N ALA A 479 12.71 -5.43 15.46
CA ALA A 479 11.99 -6.68 15.21
C ALA A 479 12.73 -7.87 15.85
N LEU A 480 14.07 -7.91 15.78
CA LEU A 480 14.94 -8.90 16.45
C LEU A 480 15.03 -8.73 17.98
N ILE A 481 14.94 -7.51 18.51
CA ILE A 481 14.91 -7.22 19.96
C ILE A 481 13.54 -7.60 20.53
N GLY A 482 12.47 -7.41 19.77
CA GLY A 482 11.13 -7.95 20.05
C GLY A 482 11.06 -9.48 19.92
N LEU A 483 12.02 -10.10 19.25
CA LEU A 483 12.21 -11.56 19.19
C LEU A 483 13.00 -12.10 20.40
N ASN A 484 13.41 -11.28 21.39
CA ASN A 484 14.12 -11.76 22.57
C ASN A 484 13.16 -12.53 23.50
N PRO A 485 13.22 -13.86 23.55
CA PRO A 485 12.41 -14.65 24.43
C PRO A 485 13.18 -14.77 25.76
N GLN A 486 12.82 -13.96 26.75
CA GLN A 486 12.57 -14.64 28.03
C GLN A 486 11.34 -15.47 27.73
N SER A 487 11.54 -16.72 27.28
CA SER A 487 10.47 -17.63 26.87
C SER A 487 9.30 -17.45 27.82
N PRO A 488 8.23 -16.72 27.43
CA PRO A 488 6.96 -17.07 27.96
C PRO A 488 6.74 -18.42 27.28
N GLU A 489 6.50 -19.46 28.07
CA GLU A 489 5.57 -20.44 27.57
C GLU A 489 4.44 -19.65 26.91
N SER A 490 4.30 -19.76 25.59
CA SER A 490 3.09 -19.32 24.91
C SER A 490 2.01 -20.29 25.34
N LYS A 491 1.58 -20.16 26.60
CA LYS A 491 0.19 -20.35 26.94
C LYS A 491 -0.55 -19.20 26.27
N ALA A 492 -0.69 -19.32 24.95
CA ALA A 492 -1.98 -19.01 24.37
C ALA A 492 -3.03 -19.59 25.32
N ALA A 493 -4.02 -18.79 25.70
CA ALA A 493 -5.20 -19.32 26.38
C ALA A 493 -5.58 -20.62 25.64
N PRO A 494 -5.88 -21.73 26.34
CA PRO A 494 -6.11 -23.01 25.70
C PRO A 494 -7.31 -22.88 24.79
N THR A 495 -7.08 -22.56 23.51
CA THR A 495 -8.03 -22.84 22.46
C THR A 495 -8.01 -24.35 22.35
N ASP A 496 -9.18 -24.96 22.39
CA ASP A 496 -9.26 -26.40 22.18
C ASP A 496 -8.72 -26.79 20.79
N TYR A 497 -8.42 -25.84 19.91
CA TYR A 497 -8.10 -26.03 18.50
C TYR A 497 -6.73 -25.42 18.12
N ARG A 498 -6.05 -26.07 17.15
CA ARG A 498 -4.84 -25.58 16.47
C ARG A 498 -4.86 -25.94 14.98
N LEU A 499 -4.11 -25.21 14.16
CA LEU A 499 -3.83 -25.62 12.78
C LEU A 499 -2.55 -26.48 12.73
N ALA A 500 -2.58 -27.56 11.97
CA ALA A 500 -1.40 -28.36 11.66
C ALA A 500 -1.30 -28.59 10.15
N TRP A 501 -0.09 -28.52 9.62
CA TRP A 501 0.20 -28.64 8.19
C TRP A 501 0.69 -30.04 7.87
N PHE A 502 -0.03 -30.75 7.01
CA PHE A 502 0.37 -32.07 6.56
C PHE A 502 0.98 -31.97 5.17
N VAL A 503 2.25 -32.33 5.04
CA VAL A 503 2.99 -32.27 3.78
C VAL A 503 3.08 -33.67 3.16
N THR A 504 2.87 -33.72 1.85
CA THR A 504 3.20 -34.88 1.01
C THR A 504 4.31 -34.46 0.06
N PHE A 505 5.44 -35.16 0.06
CA PHE A 505 6.56 -34.87 -0.82
C PHE A 505 6.68 -35.94 -1.92
N PHE A 506 6.65 -35.50 -3.17
CA PHE A 506 6.78 -36.33 -4.36
C PHE A 506 8.09 -35.96 -5.08
N PRO A 507 9.15 -36.81 -5.05
CA PRO A 507 10.48 -36.46 -5.55
C PRO A 507 10.56 -35.90 -6.98
N SER A 508 9.59 -36.24 -7.85
CA SER A 508 9.55 -35.80 -9.26
C SER A 508 8.36 -34.90 -9.61
N VAL A 509 7.41 -34.70 -8.70
CA VAL A 509 6.14 -33.98 -8.95
C VAL A 509 6.02 -32.73 -8.07
N GLY A 510 6.82 -32.62 -7.00
CA GLY A 510 6.83 -31.49 -6.09
C GLY A 510 6.24 -31.86 -4.73
N TRP A 511 5.37 -31.03 -4.20
CA TRP A 511 4.80 -31.22 -2.86
C TRP A 511 3.33 -30.86 -2.84
N ARG A 512 2.62 -31.32 -1.80
CA ARG A 512 1.24 -30.94 -1.50
C ARG A 512 1.12 -30.59 -0.03
N LEU A 513 0.34 -29.55 0.26
CA LEU A 513 0.00 -29.16 1.62
C LEU A 513 -1.48 -29.42 1.90
N GLN A 514 -1.75 -30.05 3.03
CA GLN A 514 -3.09 -30.29 3.53
C GLN A 514 -3.22 -29.73 4.96
N PRO A 515 -3.92 -28.61 5.14
CA PRO A 515 -4.18 -28.06 6.46
C PRO A 515 -5.24 -28.90 7.20
N ARG A 516 -5.00 -29.19 8.47
CA ARG A 516 -5.97 -29.85 9.35
C ARG A 516 -6.15 -29.10 10.65
N GLU A 517 -7.39 -28.89 11.04
CA GLU A 517 -7.80 -28.37 12.34
C GLU A 517 -7.76 -29.50 13.37
N GLN A 518 -6.88 -29.42 14.36
CA GLN A 518 -6.76 -30.41 15.42
C GLN A 518 -7.38 -29.89 16.71
N LYS A 519 -8.24 -30.70 17.35
CA LYS A 519 -8.80 -30.42 18.66
C LYS A 519 -8.07 -31.18 19.78
N ILE A 520 -7.84 -30.58 20.94
CA ILE A 520 -7.37 -31.26 22.15
C ILE A 520 -8.48 -32.18 22.69
N THR A 521 -8.15 -33.44 22.93
CA THR A 521 -9.10 -34.44 23.45
C THR A 521 -9.18 -34.38 24.97
N LYS A 522 -10.20 -35.02 25.55
CA LYS A 522 -10.36 -35.17 27.02
C LYS A 522 -9.16 -35.83 27.73
N ARG A 523 -8.25 -36.48 26.97
CA ARG A 523 -7.03 -37.11 27.46
C ARG A 523 -5.78 -36.22 27.33
N GLY A 524 -5.92 -34.98 26.86
CA GLY A 524 -4.82 -34.04 26.67
C GLY A 524 -4.01 -34.23 25.38
N THR A 525 -4.41 -35.13 24.49
CA THR A 525 -3.75 -35.37 23.19
C THR A 525 -4.51 -34.71 22.05
N TRP A 526 -3.79 -34.29 21.00
CA TRP A 526 -4.40 -33.70 19.80
C TRP A 526 -5.09 -34.76 18.92
N SER A 527 -6.28 -34.44 18.40
CA SER A 527 -7.00 -35.31 17.46
C SER A 527 -6.27 -35.45 16.12
N LYS A 528 -6.61 -36.47 15.30
CA LYS A 528 -6.10 -36.64 13.92
C LYS A 528 -6.36 -35.45 12.98
N GLY A 529 -7.27 -34.57 13.38
CA GLY A 529 -7.57 -33.30 12.72
C GLY A 529 -8.56 -33.42 11.57
N ARG A 530 -9.40 -32.39 11.40
CA ARG A 530 -10.35 -32.27 10.29
C ARG A 530 -9.70 -31.48 9.15
N MET A 531 -9.73 -32.02 7.93
CA MET A 531 -9.23 -31.33 6.74
C MET A 531 -9.97 -29.99 6.55
N ILE A 532 -9.22 -28.93 6.28
CA ILE A 532 -9.76 -27.61 5.91
C ILE A 532 -9.55 -27.41 4.41
N ALA A 533 -10.61 -27.03 3.69
CA ALA A 533 -10.47 -26.69 2.28
C ALA A 533 -9.66 -25.39 2.13
N PRO A 534 -8.67 -25.30 1.20
CA PRO A 534 -7.88 -24.09 0.99
C PRO A 534 -8.74 -22.85 0.76
N ARG A 535 -9.86 -23.00 0.05
CA ARG A 535 -10.85 -21.91 -0.13
C ARG A 535 -11.31 -21.31 1.19
N ARG A 536 -11.61 -22.11 2.21
CA ARG A 536 -12.05 -21.59 3.52
C ARG A 536 -10.93 -20.82 4.23
N LEU A 537 -9.69 -21.28 4.11
CA LEU A 537 -8.52 -20.54 4.61
C LEU A 537 -8.20 -19.30 3.76
N ALA A 538 -8.73 -19.18 2.54
CA ALA A 538 -8.60 -17.96 1.73
C ALA A 538 -9.72 -16.95 2.01
N THR A 539 -10.96 -17.41 2.15
CA THR A 539 -12.16 -16.54 2.19
C THR A 539 -12.78 -16.36 3.56
N GLU A 540 -12.57 -17.29 4.49
CA GLU A 540 -13.23 -17.34 5.82
C GLU A 540 -12.19 -17.33 6.95
N ARG A 541 -11.04 -16.67 6.76
CA ARG A 541 -9.93 -16.64 7.74
C ARG A 541 -10.36 -16.23 9.14
N GLU A 542 -11.26 -15.25 9.22
CA GLU A 542 -11.80 -14.72 10.48
C GLU A 542 -12.60 -15.76 11.28
N SER A 543 -12.97 -16.90 10.68
CA SER A 543 -13.64 -18.00 11.38
C SER A 543 -12.70 -18.90 12.19
N PHE A 544 -11.39 -18.69 12.09
CA PHE A 544 -10.36 -19.46 12.78
C PHE A 544 -9.60 -18.56 13.77
N ASP A 545 -9.98 -18.63 15.04
CA ASP A 545 -9.42 -17.82 16.13
C ASP A 545 -8.08 -18.35 16.68
N TYR A 546 -7.62 -19.49 16.18
CA TYR A 546 -6.41 -20.20 16.62
C TYR A 546 -5.24 -20.12 15.63
N LEU A 547 -5.37 -19.37 14.52
CA LEU A 547 -4.29 -19.26 13.52
C LEU A 547 -3.14 -18.40 14.06
N THR A 548 -1.92 -18.89 13.92
CA THR A 548 -0.72 -18.12 14.21
C THR A 548 -0.43 -17.11 13.08
N PRO A 549 0.38 -16.07 13.33
CA PRO A 549 0.83 -15.18 12.26
C PRO A 549 1.50 -15.93 11.09
N GLN A 550 2.27 -16.97 11.39
CA GLN A 550 2.91 -17.81 10.36
C GLN A 550 1.86 -18.60 9.56
N ASP A 551 0.81 -19.15 10.21
CA ASP A 551 -0.31 -19.80 9.50
C ASP A 551 -0.99 -18.84 8.52
N ILE A 552 -1.20 -17.59 8.93
CA ILE A 552 -1.81 -16.54 8.09
C ILE A 552 -0.92 -16.23 6.89
N GLN A 553 0.39 -16.14 7.10
CA GLN A 553 1.36 -15.95 6.02
C GLN A 553 1.28 -17.09 4.99
N VAL A 554 1.26 -18.34 5.44
CA VAL A 554 1.09 -19.51 4.55
C VAL A 554 -0.22 -19.44 3.78
N CYS A 555 -1.33 -19.03 4.43
CA CYS A 555 -2.64 -18.89 3.79
C CYS A 555 -2.67 -17.78 2.72
N SER A 556 -1.81 -16.75 2.82
CA SER A 556 -1.70 -15.66 1.82
C SER A 556 -1.26 -16.16 0.44
N HIS A 557 -0.59 -17.32 0.40
CA HIS A 557 -0.14 -17.98 -0.81
C HIS A 557 -1.18 -18.92 -1.44
N ILE A 558 -2.45 -18.85 -1.04
CA ILE A 558 -3.55 -19.58 -1.68
C ILE A 558 -4.08 -18.74 -2.85
N LYS A 559 -4.12 -19.31 -4.07
CA LYS A 559 -4.72 -18.66 -5.25
C LYS A 559 -5.75 -19.55 -5.92
N ALA A 560 -6.76 -18.92 -6.52
CA ALA A 560 -7.74 -19.61 -7.35
C ALA A 560 -7.18 -19.81 -8.77
N ASP A 561 -7.04 -21.06 -9.21
CA ASP A 561 -6.74 -21.43 -10.58
C ASP A 561 -8.03 -21.74 -11.35
N TYR A 562 -8.55 -20.73 -12.04
CA TYR A 562 -9.76 -20.84 -12.86
C TYR A 562 -9.53 -21.53 -14.23
N ARG A 563 -8.30 -22.02 -14.53
CA ARG A 563 -7.99 -22.68 -15.81
C ARG A 563 -8.32 -24.17 -15.83
N SER A 564 -8.60 -24.78 -14.67
CA SER A 564 -8.99 -26.19 -14.55
C SER A 564 -10.51 -26.33 -14.61
N TYR A 565 -11.06 -26.35 -15.82
CA TYR A 565 -12.48 -26.65 -16.07
C TYR A 565 -12.80 -28.08 -15.61
N GLY A 566 -13.25 -28.25 -14.37
CA GLY A 566 -13.71 -29.53 -13.82
C GLY A 566 -13.39 -29.81 -12.34
N SER A 567 -12.57 -28.99 -11.67
CA SER A 567 -12.30 -29.17 -10.22
C SER A 567 -13.41 -28.56 -9.36
N TYR A 568 -13.84 -29.27 -8.32
CA TYR A 568 -14.85 -28.82 -7.36
C TYR A 568 -14.33 -27.70 -6.42
N ASP A 569 -13.02 -27.48 -6.34
CA ASP A 569 -12.39 -26.38 -5.61
C ASP A 569 -11.16 -25.86 -6.38
N PRO A 570 -11.19 -24.64 -6.94
CA PRO A 570 -10.08 -24.10 -7.74
C PRO A 570 -8.95 -23.51 -6.89
N TYR A 571 -8.99 -23.60 -5.55
CA TYR A 571 -8.01 -22.95 -4.68
C TYR A 571 -6.83 -23.89 -4.37
N GLU A 572 -5.62 -23.46 -4.72
CA GLU A 572 -4.37 -24.22 -4.50
C GLU A 572 -3.29 -23.37 -3.82
N PHE A 573 -2.48 -24.03 -2.99
CA PHE A 573 -1.28 -23.42 -2.41
C PHE A 573 -0.21 -23.21 -3.47
N GLN A 574 0.21 -21.97 -3.65
CA GLN A 574 1.30 -21.61 -4.54
C GLN A 574 2.65 -21.88 -3.88
N GLU A 575 3.72 -21.82 -4.68
CA GLU A 575 5.07 -22.16 -4.22
C GLU A 575 5.55 -21.38 -2.99
N GLY A 576 5.10 -20.13 -2.80
CA GLY A 576 5.43 -19.35 -1.61
C GLY A 576 4.93 -19.95 -0.29
N ALA A 577 3.91 -20.83 -0.32
CA ALA A 577 3.37 -21.44 0.90
C ALA A 577 4.39 -22.36 1.60
N ILE A 578 5.19 -23.14 0.85
CA ILE A 578 6.22 -24.00 1.46
C ILE A 578 7.41 -23.19 1.98
N VAL A 579 7.67 -22.01 1.41
CA VAL A 579 8.70 -21.07 1.89
C VAL A 579 8.25 -20.45 3.21
N ALA A 580 6.98 -20.02 3.30
CA ALA A 580 6.41 -19.48 4.54
C ALA A 580 6.35 -20.51 5.69
N LEU A 581 6.40 -21.81 5.39
CA LEU A 581 6.45 -22.88 6.38
C LEU A 581 7.87 -23.19 6.90
N VAL A 582 8.93 -22.56 6.38
CA VAL A 582 10.28 -22.72 6.92
C VAL A 582 10.29 -22.31 8.40
N GLY A 583 10.84 -23.17 9.27
CA GLY A 583 10.87 -22.98 10.71
C GLY A 583 9.51 -23.19 11.42
N HIS A 584 8.45 -23.57 10.70
CA HIS A 584 7.12 -23.75 11.31
C HIS A 584 7.08 -24.98 12.25
N PRO A 585 6.59 -24.84 13.50
CA PRO A 585 6.67 -25.91 14.51
C PRO A 585 5.61 -27.02 14.34
N LEU A 586 4.59 -26.83 13.49
CA LEU A 586 3.47 -27.78 13.33
C LEU A 586 3.33 -28.28 11.90
N VAL A 587 4.42 -28.83 11.35
CA VAL A 587 4.44 -29.49 10.04
C VAL A 587 4.69 -30.97 10.25
N PHE A 588 3.87 -31.81 9.63
CA PHE A 588 3.89 -33.26 9.79
C PHE A 588 3.78 -33.96 8.44
N TRP A 589 4.23 -35.21 8.36
CA TRP A 589 3.97 -36.02 7.18
C TRP A 589 2.51 -36.44 7.09
N GLU A 590 1.94 -36.45 5.89
CA GLU A 590 0.55 -36.92 5.69
C GLU A 590 0.38 -38.42 6.02
N ASP A 591 1.35 -39.25 5.65
CA ASP A 591 1.39 -40.70 5.87
C ASP A 591 1.89 -41.09 7.27
N ALA A 592 2.62 -40.20 7.94
CA ALA A 592 2.99 -40.32 9.35
C ALA A 592 2.58 -39.07 10.17
N PRO A 593 1.29 -38.95 10.55
CA PRO A 593 0.73 -37.72 11.15
C PRO A 593 1.29 -37.27 12.51
N THR A 594 2.11 -38.10 13.14
CA THR A 594 2.79 -37.84 14.41
C THR A 594 4.26 -37.47 14.23
N THR A 595 4.82 -37.67 13.04
CA THR A 595 6.22 -37.39 12.74
C THR A 595 6.34 -35.94 12.27
N GLN A 596 7.03 -35.11 13.06
CA GLN A 596 7.25 -33.72 12.70
C GLN A 596 8.26 -33.62 11.55
N VAL A 597 8.04 -32.65 10.67
CA VAL A 597 8.92 -32.33 9.55
C VAL A 597 9.49 -30.94 9.75
N GLU A 598 10.80 -30.86 9.91
CA GLU A 598 11.53 -29.61 9.89
C GLU A 598 11.65 -29.11 8.44
N LEU A 599 11.12 -27.92 8.16
CA LEU A 599 11.37 -27.21 6.90
C LEU A 599 12.47 -26.19 7.13
N VAL A 600 13.58 -26.33 6.42
CA VAL A 600 14.74 -25.43 6.51
C VAL A 600 14.96 -24.70 5.20
N GLU A 601 15.38 -23.43 5.29
CA GLU A 601 15.86 -22.71 4.11
C GLU A 601 17.19 -23.28 3.66
N GLY A 602 17.39 -23.35 2.34
CA GLY A 602 18.66 -23.71 1.74
C GLY A 602 18.94 -22.95 0.45
N GLU A 603 20.18 -23.05 -0.02
CA GLU A 603 20.63 -22.42 -1.25
C GLU A 603 21.12 -23.47 -2.26
N PRO A 604 21.07 -23.20 -3.58
CA PRO A 604 21.70 -24.07 -4.55
C PRO A 604 23.22 -24.13 -4.34
N GLN A 605 23.78 -25.33 -4.50
CA GLN A 605 25.20 -25.58 -4.35
C GLN A 605 25.82 -25.96 -5.69
N LEU A 606 27.00 -25.42 -6.00
CA LEU A 606 27.74 -25.76 -7.19
C LEU A 606 28.77 -26.86 -6.88
N TRP A 607 28.64 -27.99 -7.56
CA TRP A 607 29.51 -29.15 -7.40
C TRP A 607 30.49 -29.24 -8.55
N VAL A 608 31.78 -29.39 -8.26
CA VAL A 608 32.85 -29.66 -9.23
C VAL A 608 33.46 -31.01 -8.92
N LYS A 609 33.16 -32.00 -9.77
CA LYS A 609 33.62 -33.37 -9.59
C LYS A 609 34.65 -33.78 -10.62
N GLN A 610 35.72 -34.44 -10.17
CA GLN A 610 36.70 -35.04 -11.08
C GLN A 610 36.18 -36.39 -11.58
N LYS A 611 36.17 -36.60 -12.89
CA LYS A 611 35.74 -37.85 -13.54
C LYS A 611 36.94 -38.61 -14.08
N LYS A 612 36.88 -39.94 -14.02
CA LYS A 612 37.88 -40.81 -14.65
C LYS A 612 38.04 -40.48 -16.13
N GLY A 613 39.28 -40.30 -16.59
CA GLY A 613 39.61 -40.03 -17.99
C GLY A 613 39.95 -38.57 -18.31
N GLY A 614 40.29 -37.73 -17.32
CA GLY A 614 40.79 -36.37 -17.54
C GLY A 614 39.70 -35.32 -17.79
N TRP A 615 38.52 -35.49 -17.18
CA TRP A 615 37.37 -34.58 -17.32
C TRP A 615 36.87 -34.12 -15.96
N LEU A 616 36.43 -32.87 -15.87
CA LEU A 616 35.74 -32.27 -14.74
C LEU A 616 34.26 -32.10 -15.08
N THR A 617 33.40 -32.23 -14.08
CA THR A 617 31.95 -32.05 -14.21
C THR A 617 31.49 -30.97 -13.23
N ILE A 618 30.85 -29.92 -13.73
CA ILE A 618 30.31 -28.82 -12.94
C ILE A 618 28.79 -28.93 -12.95
N SER A 619 28.13 -29.00 -11.80
CA SER A 619 26.68 -29.17 -11.70
C SER A 619 26.05 -28.45 -10.51
N LEU A 620 24.82 -27.96 -10.66
CA LEU A 620 24.03 -27.41 -9.56
C LEU A 620 23.26 -28.50 -8.81
N SER A 621 23.20 -28.40 -7.48
CA SER A 621 22.43 -29.28 -6.60
C SER A 621 21.67 -28.46 -5.53
N PRO A 622 20.33 -28.53 -5.45
CA PRO A 622 19.47 -29.20 -6.42
C PRO A 622 19.54 -28.54 -7.80
N PRO A 623 19.20 -29.27 -8.89
CA PRO A 623 19.17 -28.68 -10.22
C PRO A 623 18.12 -27.58 -10.30
N VAL A 624 18.45 -26.46 -10.96
CA VAL A 624 17.50 -25.38 -11.20
C VAL A 624 16.56 -25.81 -12.34
N PRO A 625 15.23 -25.81 -12.14
CA PRO A 625 14.28 -26.14 -13.19
C PRO A 625 14.45 -25.22 -14.40
N ALA A 626 14.36 -25.79 -15.60
CA ALA A 626 14.48 -25.02 -16.84
C ALA A 626 13.22 -24.20 -17.17
N ASP A 627 12.11 -24.46 -16.48
CA ASP A 627 10.92 -23.65 -16.64
C ASP A 627 11.04 -22.33 -15.85
N ASN A 628 10.51 -21.26 -16.41
CA ASN A 628 10.49 -19.96 -15.74
C ASN A 628 9.38 -19.83 -14.68
N LYS A 629 8.60 -20.89 -14.47
CA LYS A 629 7.41 -20.89 -13.60
C LYS A 629 7.76 -21.30 -12.18
N SER A 630 8.72 -22.21 -12.02
CA SER A 630 9.18 -22.69 -10.73
C SER A 630 10.11 -21.66 -10.08
N SER A 631 9.69 -21.16 -8.94
CA SER A 631 10.38 -20.22 -8.06
C SER A 631 11.04 -20.92 -6.85
N VAL A 632 10.71 -22.19 -6.58
CA VAL A 632 11.21 -22.94 -5.42
C VAL A 632 11.53 -24.39 -5.79
N VAL A 633 12.61 -24.95 -5.23
CA VAL A 633 12.92 -26.38 -5.29
C VAL A 633 12.95 -26.96 -3.88
N VAL A 634 12.24 -28.06 -3.65
CA VAL A 634 12.23 -28.75 -2.35
C VAL A 634 12.96 -30.08 -2.47
N THR A 635 13.85 -30.37 -1.52
CA THR A 635 14.60 -31.63 -1.44
C THR A 635 14.49 -32.25 -0.06
N LYS A 636 14.38 -33.57 0.03
CA LYS A 636 14.37 -34.30 1.31
C LYS A 636 15.81 -34.59 1.75
N GLU A 637 16.24 -34.00 2.88
CA GLU A 637 17.59 -34.21 3.44
C GLU A 637 17.62 -35.44 4.37
N THR A 638 16.63 -35.54 5.26
CA THR A 638 16.44 -36.69 6.16
C THR A 638 14.96 -37.10 6.16
N PRO A 639 14.60 -38.24 6.78
CA PRO A 639 13.19 -38.59 6.95
C PRO A 639 12.33 -37.53 7.65
N THR A 640 12.91 -36.64 8.46
CA THR A 640 12.20 -35.59 9.21
C THR A 640 12.57 -34.18 8.76
N ARG A 641 13.31 -34.01 7.66
CA ARG A 641 13.81 -32.71 7.23
C ARG A 641 13.70 -32.49 5.73
N LEU A 642 12.99 -31.42 5.37
CA LEU A 642 12.86 -30.91 4.01
C LEU A 642 13.63 -29.60 3.87
N ARG A 643 14.52 -29.54 2.89
CA ARG A 643 15.21 -28.31 2.49
C ARG A 643 14.43 -27.62 1.38
N VAL A 644 14.07 -26.36 1.61
CA VAL A 644 13.36 -25.48 0.69
C VAL A 644 14.36 -24.49 0.10
N VAL A 645 14.52 -24.50 -1.22
CA VAL A 645 15.53 -23.71 -1.94
C VAL A 645 14.85 -22.69 -2.86
N PRO A 646 14.76 -21.40 -2.45
CA PRO A 646 14.27 -20.34 -3.32
C PRO A 646 15.20 -20.11 -4.53
N ILE A 647 14.62 -20.00 -5.73
CA ILE A 647 15.36 -19.80 -6.97
C ILE A 647 15.36 -18.32 -7.35
N LYS A 648 16.51 -17.66 -7.14
CA LYS A 648 16.76 -16.27 -7.52
C LYS A 648 17.16 -16.14 -9.01
N PRO A 649 17.05 -14.95 -9.64
CA PRO A 649 17.46 -14.74 -11.03
C PRO A 649 18.91 -15.16 -11.31
N GLU A 650 19.81 -14.96 -10.36
CA GLU A 650 21.23 -15.33 -10.46
C GLU A 650 21.39 -16.86 -10.53
N HIS A 651 20.59 -17.62 -9.78
CA HIS A 651 20.58 -19.09 -9.83
C HIS A 651 20.17 -19.60 -11.21
N ARG A 652 19.15 -18.98 -11.82
CA ARG A 652 18.70 -19.31 -13.18
C ARG A 652 19.79 -19.03 -14.20
N ARG A 653 20.50 -17.91 -14.06
CA ARG A 653 21.61 -17.56 -14.96
C ARG A 653 22.74 -18.59 -14.91
N ILE A 654 23.08 -19.10 -13.72
CA ILE A 654 24.07 -20.17 -13.58
C ILE A 654 23.55 -21.46 -14.25
N GLY A 655 22.27 -21.82 -14.04
CA GLY A 655 21.64 -22.95 -14.70
C GLY A 655 21.69 -22.89 -16.23
N GLU A 656 21.39 -21.72 -16.82
CA GLU A 656 21.50 -21.47 -18.27
C GLU A 656 22.93 -21.69 -18.79
N ILE A 657 23.94 -21.22 -18.05
CA ILE A 657 25.36 -21.37 -18.42
C ILE A 657 25.78 -22.84 -18.38
N LEU A 658 25.29 -23.61 -17.40
CA LEU A 658 25.54 -25.05 -17.30
C LEU A 658 24.73 -25.89 -18.31
N GLY A 659 23.78 -25.26 -19.01
CA GLY A 659 22.96 -25.88 -20.04
C GLY A 659 21.78 -26.71 -19.50
N PRO A 660 21.00 -27.36 -20.39
CA PRO A 660 19.69 -27.94 -20.08
C PRO A 660 19.70 -29.03 -18.98
N LYS A 661 20.87 -29.64 -18.75
CA LYS A 661 21.05 -30.69 -17.74
C LYS A 661 21.58 -30.15 -16.41
N ASN A 662 21.69 -28.83 -16.24
CA ASN A 662 22.39 -28.19 -15.12
C ASN A 662 23.80 -28.79 -14.92
N LEU A 663 24.47 -29.17 -16.02
CA LEU A 663 25.69 -29.96 -16.00
C LEU A 663 26.58 -29.59 -17.19
N LEU A 664 27.79 -29.13 -16.87
CA LEU A 664 28.84 -28.82 -17.82
C LEU A 664 30.02 -29.78 -17.65
N GLN A 665 30.53 -30.33 -18.76
CA GLN A 665 31.73 -31.17 -18.77
C GLN A 665 32.88 -30.43 -19.45
N VAL A 666 34.03 -30.38 -18.78
CA VAL A 666 35.23 -29.70 -19.28
C VAL A 666 36.47 -30.57 -19.11
N PRO A 667 37.47 -30.51 -20.01
CA PRO A 667 38.72 -31.24 -19.83
C PRO A 667 39.49 -30.73 -18.61
N GLU A 668 40.22 -31.62 -17.94
CA GLU A 668 41.04 -31.30 -16.75
C GLU A 668 42.14 -30.27 -17.04
N VAL A 669 42.64 -30.20 -18.28
CA VAL A 669 43.60 -29.15 -18.71
C VAL A 669 43.05 -27.72 -18.57
N ALA A 670 41.72 -27.55 -18.41
CA ALA A 670 41.08 -26.26 -18.19
C ALA A 670 40.88 -25.92 -16.69
N GLN A 671 41.44 -26.70 -15.76
CA GLN A 671 41.26 -26.57 -14.31
C GLN A 671 41.47 -25.13 -13.79
N GLU A 672 42.55 -24.45 -14.16
CA GLU A 672 42.81 -23.07 -13.71
C GLU A 672 41.72 -22.08 -14.15
N ARG A 673 41.21 -22.24 -15.38
CA ARG A 673 40.10 -21.41 -15.90
C ARG A 673 38.79 -21.70 -15.19
N VAL A 674 38.55 -22.95 -14.81
CA VAL A 674 37.38 -23.38 -14.03
C VAL A 674 37.45 -22.77 -12.62
N LEU A 675 38.59 -22.85 -11.95
CA LEU A 675 38.78 -22.26 -10.62
C LEU A 675 38.56 -20.75 -10.62
N SER A 676 39.10 -20.03 -11.62
CA SER A 676 38.91 -18.59 -11.76
C SER A 676 37.43 -18.21 -12.01
N ALA A 677 36.72 -18.96 -12.86
CA ALA A 677 35.30 -18.70 -13.14
C ALA A 677 34.40 -19.01 -11.93
N ILE A 678 34.73 -20.04 -11.16
CA ILE A 678 33.95 -20.48 -10.01
C ILE A 678 34.14 -19.54 -8.80
N SER A 679 35.35 -19.00 -8.61
CA SER A 679 35.60 -17.98 -7.59
C SER A 679 34.70 -16.74 -7.75
N ALA A 680 34.38 -16.34 -8.99
CA ALA A 680 33.54 -15.17 -9.27
C ALA A 680 32.06 -15.35 -8.90
N VAL A 681 31.60 -16.60 -8.74
CA VAL A 681 30.20 -16.93 -8.36
C VAL A 681 30.08 -17.41 -6.91
N SER A 682 31.17 -17.40 -6.15
CA SER A 682 31.23 -17.86 -4.74
C SER A 682 30.42 -17.01 -3.76
N GLY A 683 30.12 -15.75 -4.10
CA GLY A 683 29.20 -14.89 -3.34
C GLY A 683 27.72 -15.14 -3.63
N ILE A 684 27.41 -16.03 -4.58
CA ILE A 684 26.03 -16.32 -5.04
C ILE A 684 25.62 -17.75 -4.67
N VAL A 685 26.55 -18.72 -4.73
CA VAL A 685 26.29 -20.13 -4.39
C VAL A 685 27.46 -20.73 -3.62
N THR A 686 27.15 -21.66 -2.71
CA THR A 686 28.18 -22.44 -2.01
C THR A 686 28.81 -23.45 -2.98
N ILE A 687 30.14 -23.51 -3.03
CA ILE A 687 30.90 -24.34 -3.97
C ILE A 687 31.54 -25.53 -3.24
N HIS A 688 31.30 -26.74 -3.75
CA HIS A 688 31.98 -27.96 -3.36
C HIS A 688 32.85 -28.46 -4.51
N SER A 689 34.17 -28.50 -4.33
CA SER A 689 35.12 -28.80 -5.40
C SER A 689 36.14 -29.87 -5.01
N ASP A 690 36.26 -30.92 -5.82
CA ASP A 690 37.26 -31.99 -5.67
C ASP A 690 38.68 -31.53 -6.08
N ILE A 691 38.82 -30.39 -6.77
CA ILE A 691 40.08 -29.88 -7.34
C ILE A 691 40.69 -28.69 -6.56
N GLY A 692 40.18 -28.42 -5.35
CA GLY A 692 40.49 -27.21 -4.58
C GLY A 692 39.63 -26.01 -4.99
N GLY A 693 39.73 -24.89 -4.26
CA GLY A 693 38.95 -23.66 -4.50
C GLY A 693 37.66 -23.53 -3.66
N GLY A 694 37.50 -24.33 -2.60
CA GLY A 694 36.46 -24.12 -1.59
C GLY A 694 36.79 -22.96 -0.66
N VAL A 695 35.77 -22.12 -0.41
CA VAL A 695 35.64 -21.00 0.54
C VAL A 695 36.93 -20.64 1.32
N GLU A 696 37.57 -19.52 0.97
CA GLU A 696 38.48 -18.83 1.90
C GLU A 696 37.73 -18.65 3.23
N ASN A 697 38.21 -19.27 4.32
CA ASN A 697 37.67 -19.28 5.70
C ASN A 697 36.86 -20.51 6.18
N ALA A 698 36.93 -21.69 5.54
CA ALA A 698 36.37 -22.93 6.15
C ALA A 698 37.42 -23.73 6.95
N GLU A 699 37.15 -24.02 8.23
CA GLU A 699 38.02 -24.83 9.09
C GLU A 699 37.93 -26.32 8.70
N ALA A 700 39.07 -26.95 8.42
CA ALA A 700 39.11 -28.36 8.01
C ALA A 700 39.09 -29.30 9.21
N VAL A 701 38.10 -30.20 9.26
CA VAL A 701 37.91 -31.18 10.33
C VAL A 701 37.89 -32.62 9.80
N PRO A 702 38.34 -33.63 10.57
CA PRO A 702 38.28 -35.04 10.16
C PRO A 702 36.83 -35.52 9.92
N SER A 703 36.61 -36.31 8.87
CA SER A 703 35.30 -36.90 8.57
C SER A 703 35.07 -38.14 9.43
N ASP A 704 33.85 -38.29 9.96
CA ASP A 704 33.40 -39.52 10.60
C ASP A 704 32.59 -40.39 9.61
N PRO A 705 33.06 -41.60 9.22
CA PRO A 705 32.34 -42.49 8.34
C PRO A 705 31.33 -43.40 9.07
N LYS A 706 31.15 -43.24 10.38
CA LYS A 706 30.30 -44.11 11.20
C LYS A 706 28.84 -44.11 10.71
N PRO A 707 28.18 -45.28 10.60
CA PRO A 707 26.77 -45.34 10.26
C PRO A 707 25.88 -44.89 11.42
N HIS A 708 24.85 -44.11 11.10
CA HIS A 708 23.78 -43.68 11.99
C HIS A 708 22.46 -44.30 11.52
N VAL A 709 21.74 -44.98 12.41
CA VAL A 709 20.39 -45.50 12.14
C VAL A 709 19.39 -44.60 12.85
N HIS A 710 18.62 -43.85 12.07
CA HIS A 710 17.52 -43.04 12.57
C HIS A 710 16.27 -43.90 12.68
N LEU A 711 15.73 -44.00 13.89
CA LEU A 711 14.49 -44.72 14.16
C LEU A 711 13.37 -43.73 14.42
N LEU A 712 12.26 -43.89 13.71
CA LEU A 712 11.11 -43.01 13.75
C LEU A 712 9.83 -43.83 13.94
N PRO A 713 8.88 -43.41 14.78
CA PRO A 713 7.57 -44.04 14.85
C PRO A 713 6.85 -43.95 13.50
N ALA A 714 6.24 -45.05 13.05
CA ALA A 714 5.44 -45.09 11.83
C ALA A 714 4.22 -45.99 12.03
N GLY A 715 3.06 -45.38 12.36
CA GLY A 715 1.86 -46.14 12.71
C GLY A 715 2.06 -46.94 14.00
N ASP A 716 1.81 -48.25 13.94
CA ASP A 716 2.06 -49.19 15.05
C ASP A 716 3.50 -49.75 15.02
N GLY A 717 4.32 -49.37 14.03
CA GLY A 717 5.69 -49.84 13.84
C GLY A 717 6.74 -48.73 13.78
N LEU A 718 7.85 -48.98 13.09
CA LEU A 718 9.02 -48.11 13.00
C LEU A 718 9.48 -47.91 11.55
N LYS A 719 9.94 -46.71 11.25
CA LYS A 719 10.72 -46.40 10.08
C LYS A 719 12.19 -46.27 10.46
N ALA A 720 13.06 -47.06 9.82
CA ALA A 720 14.50 -47.02 10.01
C ALA A 720 15.17 -46.38 8.79
N ALA A 721 16.13 -45.48 9.01
CA ALA A 721 16.93 -44.87 7.93
C ALA A 721 18.42 -44.95 8.24
N LEU A 722 19.21 -45.49 7.31
CA LEU A 722 20.66 -45.67 7.45
C LEU A 722 21.42 -44.52 6.78
N LEU A 723 22.10 -43.72 7.60
CA LEU A 723 22.74 -42.45 7.24
C LEU A 723 24.21 -42.42 7.71
N THR A 724 24.97 -41.41 7.30
CA THR A 724 26.28 -41.05 7.84
C THR A 724 26.29 -39.56 8.18
N ARG A 725 26.96 -39.18 9.28
CA ARG A 725 27.16 -37.78 9.67
C ARG A 725 28.65 -37.44 9.64
N PRO A 726 29.15 -36.82 8.54
CA PRO A 726 30.57 -36.55 8.35
C PRO A 726 31.18 -35.65 9.42
N PHE A 727 30.37 -34.75 10.01
CA PHE A 727 30.80 -33.84 11.06
C PHE A 727 30.45 -34.45 12.44
N PRO A 728 31.45 -34.69 13.32
CA PRO A 728 31.20 -35.35 14.61
C PRO A 728 30.26 -34.56 15.54
N GLU A 729 30.43 -33.23 15.57
CA GLU A 729 29.74 -32.29 16.48
C GLU A 729 28.58 -31.54 15.82
N GLY A 730 27.80 -32.20 14.95
CA GLY A 730 26.59 -31.64 14.33
C GLY A 730 26.56 -31.78 12.81
N GLY A 731 25.78 -30.94 12.13
CA GLY A 731 25.77 -30.86 10.66
C GLY A 731 24.87 -31.86 9.92
N PRO A 732 24.86 -31.80 8.58
CA PRO A 732 23.92 -32.55 7.74
C PRO A 732 24.23 -34.04 7.68
N TYR A 733 23.18 -34.85 7.58
CA TYR A 733 23.28 -36.28 7.31
C TYR A 733 23.33 -36.53 5.82
N TYR A 734 24.06 -37.58 5.45
CA TYR A 734 24.17 -38.03 4.07
C TYR A 734 23.84 -39.52 3.97
N ARG A 735 23.44 -39.94 2.77
CA ARG A 735 23.34 -41.35 2.46
C ARG A 735 24.75 -41.95 2.30
N PRO A 736 25.04 -43.11 2.90
CA PRO A 736 26.37 -43.72 2.85
C PRO A 736 26.89 -43.90 1.41
N GLY A 737 28.01 -43.26 1.09
CA GLY A 737 28.66 -43.30 -0.21
C GLY A 737 27.88 -42.69 -1.38
N ALA A 738 26.88 -41.86 -1.11
CA ALA A 738 26.21 -40.99 -2.09
C ALA A 738 26.56 -39.52 -1.82
N GLY A 739 26.61 -38.70 -2.88
CA GLY A 739 27.03 -37.29 -2.80
C GLY A 739 28.43 -37.04 -3.36
N GLY A 740 29.09 -35.96 -2.93
CA GLY A 740 30.52 -35.70 -3.20
C GLY A 740 31.39 -36.02 -1.99
N GLU A 741 32.69 -36.18 -2.22
CA GLU A 741 33.69 -36.49 -1.20
C GLU A 741 33.96 -35.28 -0.30
N MET A 742 34.10 -34.09 -0.90
CA MET A 742 34.26 -32.83 -0.15
C MET A 742 32.89 -32.26 0.22
N VAL A 743 32.64 -32.05 1.51
CA VAL A 743 31.42 -31.41 2.04
C VAL A 743 31.75 -30.24 2.96
N VAL A 744 30.90 -29.23 2.95
CA VAL A 744 31.01 -28.02 3.76
C VAL A 744 29.66 -27.80 4.44
N ALA A 745 29.68 -27.44 5.72
CA ALA A 745 28.50 -27.10 6.48
C ALA A 745 28.80 -25.93 7.43
N GLU A 746 27.79 -25.13 7.73
CA GLU A 746 27.88 -24.13 8.79
C GLU A 746 27.32 -24.74 10.08
N ILE A 747 28.16 -24.83 11.10
CA ILE A 747 27.86 -25.46 12.39
C ILE A 747 28.22 -24.44 13.48
N GLU A 748 27.24 -24.04 14.29
CA GLU A 748 27.40 -23.00 15.33
C GLU A 748 28.00 -21.67 14.82
N GLY A 749 27.63 -21.24 13.62
CA GLY A 749 28.14 -20.01 12.99
C GLY A 749 29.59 -20.11 12.48
N LYS A 750 30.19 -21.30 12.53
CA LYS A 750 31.49 -21.60 11.92
C LYS A 750 31.31 -22.43 10.67
N ARG A 751 31.98 -22.04 9.58
CA ARG A 751 32.04 -22.84 8.36
C ARG A 751 33.09 -23.93 8.51
N LEU A 752 32.65 -25.18 8.53
CA LEU A 752 33.53 -26.36 8.63
C LEU A 752 33.54 -27.10 7.29
N GLN A 753 34.69 -27.67 6.94
CA GLN A 753 34.86 -28.52 5.76
C GLN A 753 35.43 -29.90 6.14
N THR A 754 34.96 -30.95 5.47
CA THR A 754 35.50 -32.30 5.66
C THR A 754 35.52 -33.12 4.37
N GLN A 755 36.34 -34.17 4.34
CA GLN A 755 36.51 -35.09 3.21
C GLN A 755 36.03 -36.49 3.59
N ARG A 756 34.93 -36.93 3.00
CA ARG A 756 34.26 -38.22 3.23
C ARG A 756 34.96 -39.35 2.50
N ASP A 757 35.16 -40.48 3.18
CA ASP A 757 35.53 -41.74 2.52
C ASP A 757 34.26 -42.52 2.13
N LEU A 758 33.75 -42.25 0.93
CA LEU A 758 32.53 -42.86 0.40
C LEU A 758 32.61 -44.39 0.29
N LYS A 759 33.82 -44.97 0.15
CA LYS A 759 34.01 -46.42 0.09
C LYS A 759 33.91 -47.02 1.49
N GLN A 760 34.52 -46.37 2.47
CA GLN A 760 34.45 -46.78 3.86
C GLN A 760 33.02 -46.67 4.40
N GLU A 761 32.31 -45.57 4.14
CA GLU A 761 30.90 -45.38 4.49
C GLU A 761 30.03 -46.53 3.95
N LYS A 762 30.14 -46.85 2.64
CA LYS A 762 29.41 -47.98 2.03
C LYS A 762 29.74 -49.32 2.65
N LYS A 763 31.01 -49.54 3.00
CA LYS A 763 31.46 -50.79 3.63
C LYS A 763 30.85 -50.94 5.03
N LEU A 764 30.85 -49.87 5.82
CA LEU A 764 30.30 -49.87 7.17
C LEU A 764 28.77 -49.98 7.15
N ALA A 765 28.09 -49.25 6.28
CA ALA A 765 26.64 -49.34 6.12
C ALA A 765 26.19 -50.77 5.74
N ARG A 766 26.87 -51.42 4.79
CA ARG A 766 26.61 -52.83 4.45
C ARG A 766 26.92 -53.80 5.59
N ALA A 767 27.83 -53.46 6.49
CA ALA A 767 28.10 -54.29 7.66
C ALA A 767 26.93 -54.23 8.65
N VAL A 768 26.34 -53.05 8.85
CA VAL A 768 25.12 -52.86 9.66
C VAL A 768 23.95 -53.62 9.04
N GLU A 769 23.69 -53.45 7.74
CA GLU A 769 22.62 -54.17 7.03
C GLU A 769 22.78 -55.70 7.11
N LYS A 770 24.02 -56.20 7.03
CA LYS A 770 24.31 -57.64 7.21
C LYS A 770 24.12 -58.13 8.65
N GLY A 771 24.39 -57.25 9.61
CA GLY A 771 24.25 -57.52 11.03
C GLY A 771 22.81 -57.48 11.54
N CYS A 772 21.89 -56.87 10.77
CA CYS A 772 20.47 -56.81 11.09
C CYS A 772 19.63 -57.66 10.11
N PRO A 773 19.43 -58.96 10.37
CA PRO A 773 18.56 -59.83 9.58
C PRO A 773 17.16 -59.24 9.32
N THR A 774 16.61 -58.45 10.24
CA THR A 774 15.30 -57.83 10.08
C THR A 774 15.27 -56.86 8.91
N LEU A 775 16.30 -56.01 8.72
CA LEU A 775 16.36 -55.08 7.58
C LEU A 775 16.38 -55.80 6.23
N GLN A 776 16.92 -57.02 6.16
CA GLN A 776 16.97 -57.80 4.91
C GLN A 776 15.62 -58.42 4.52
N ARG A 777 14.67 -58.53 5.47
CA ARG A 777 13.33 -59.07 5.22
C ARG A 777 12.37 -58.02 4.65
N TYR A 778 12.67 -56.74 4.87
CA TYR A 778 11.85 -55.63 4.40
C TYR A 778 12.44 -55.01 3.13
N PRO A 779 11.60 -54.50 2.21
CA PRO A 779 12.08 -53.78 1.05
C PRO A 779 12.75 -52.47 1.50
N ASP A 780 14.01 -52.30 1.10
CA ASP A 780 14.73 -51.03 1.15
C ASP A 780 14.14 -50.08 0.09
N GLN A 781 13.88 -48.83 0.49
CA GLN A 781 13.74 -47.71 -0.43
C GLN A 781 14.77 -46.61 -0.12
N ASP A 782 15.89 -46.64 -0.83
CA ASP A 782 17.03 -45.73 -0.69
C ASP A 782 17.70 -45.74 0.72
N GLY A 783 17.81 -46.90 1.34
CA GLY A 783 18.33 -47.06 2.71
C GLY A 783 17.33 -46.63 3.79
N GLU A 784 16.04 -46.56 3.45
CA GLU A 784 14.93 -46.44 4.39
C GLU A 784 14.10 -47.75 4.38
N TRP A 785 13.72 -48.25 5.56
CA TRP A 785 12.85 -49.40 5.74
C TRP A 785 11.62 -48.99 6.56
N LEU A 786 10.46 -49.47 6.15
CA LEU A 786 9.22 -49.34 6.91
C LEU A 786 8.88 -50.70 7.51
N LEU A 787 8.97 -50.80 8.84
CA LEU A 787 8.57 -51.95 9.62
C LEU A 787 7.20 -51.63 10.22
N ASP A 788 6.17 -52.31 9.73
CA ASP A 788 4.78 -52.14 10.15
C ASP A 788 4.37 -53.07 11.30
N GLU A 789 5.15 -54.13 11.55
CA GLU A 789 4.90 -55.11 12.61
C GLU A 789 5.71 -54.78 13.89
N PRO A 790 5.07 -54.66 15.07
CA PRO A 790 5.75 -54.41 16.34
C PRO A 790 6.81 -55.45 16.70
N GLU A 791 6.59 -56.71 16.34
CA GLU A 791 7.54 -57.80 16.57
C GLU A 791 8.83 -57.57 15.78
N ALA A 792 8.74 -57.20 14.49
CA ALA A 792 9.88 -56.87 13.67
C ALA A 792 10.62 -55.62 14.17
N CYS A 793 9.89 -54.65 14.71
CA CYS A 793 10.49 -53.47 15.34
C CYS A 793 11.37 -53.86 16.55
N LEU A 794 10.91 -54.77 17.38
CA LEU A 794 11.67 -55.27 18.53
C LEU A 794 12.87 -56.10 18.11
N GLU A 795 12.72 -56.97 17.10
CA GLU A 795 13.83 -57.73 16.52
C GLU A 795 14.94 -56.79 16.01
N LEU A 796 14.59 -55.75 15.25
CA LEU A 796 15.54 -54.75 14.75
C LEU A 796 16.26 -54.01 15.90
N LEU A 797 15.53 -53.63 16.96
CA LEU A 797 16.13 -52.93 18.10
C LEU A 797 17.18 -53.80 18.81
N LEU A 798 16.92 -55.10 18.96
CA LEU A 798 17.87 -56.06 19.53
C LEU A 798 19.09 -56.26 18.62
N GLU A 799 18.86 -56.41 17.32
CA GLU A 799 19.94 -56.54 16.32
C GLU A 799 20.86 -55.31 16.30
N LEU A 800 20.28 -54.11 16.34
CA LEU A 800 21.04 -52.85 16.41
C LEU A 800 21.80 -52.71 17.73
N GLN A 801 21.26 -53.21 18.84
CA GLN A 801 21.94 -53.24 20.13
C GLN A 801 23.15 -54.17 20.11
N ASP A 802 23.05 -55.34 19.47
CA ASP A 802 24.15 -56.31 19.33
C ASP A 802 25.31 -55.78 18.49
N LEU A 803 25.05 -54.82 17.59
CA LEU A 803 26.09 -54.15 16.80
C LEU A 803 26.97 -53.20 17.62
N GLY A 804 26.50 -52.75 18.79
CA GLY A 804 27.24 -51.90 19.72
C GLY A 804 27.85 -50.67 19.05
N ASP A 805 29.15 -50.45 19.27
CA ASP A 805 29.87 -49.27 18.77
C ASP A 805 30.01 -49.19 17.23
N GLN A 806 29.55 -50.20 16.48
CA GLN A 806 29.59 -50.20 15.02
C GLN A 806 28.53 -49.28 14.37
N VAL A 807 27.49 -48.91 15.12
CA VAL A 807 26.40 -48.06 14.64
C VAL A 807 26.01 -47.06 15.74
N VAL A 808 25.53 -45.88 15.35
CA VAL A 808 24.87 -44.96 16.28
C VAL A 808 23.38 -45.04 16.02
N VAL A 809 22.60 -45.44 17.02
CA VAL A 809 21.13 -45.39 16.93
C VAL A 809 20.68 -44.04 17.45
N GLU A 810 20.04 -43.24 16.59
CA GLU A 810 19.56 -41.90 16.93
C GLU A 810 18.05 -41.81 16.79
N TRP A 811 17.47 -41.04 17.70
CA TRP A 811 16.05 -40.66 17.71
C TRP A 811 16.00 -39.17 17.40
N PRO A 812 15.58 -38.75 16.20
CA PRO A 812 15.74 -37.37 15.73
C PRO A 812 15.08 -36.28 16.59
N GLU A 813 14.20 -36.63 17.53
CA GLU A 813 13.50 -35.69 18.42
C GLU A 813 13.91 -35.78 19.90
N GLY A 814 14.93 -36.56 20.25
CA GLY A 814 15.38 -36.68 21.66
C GLY A 814 14.41 -37.44 22.59
N GLU A 815 13.33 -38.02 22.07
CA GLU A 815 12.43 -38.86 22.86
C GLU A 815 13.04 -40.23 23.17
N LYS A 816 12.91 -40.68 24.43
CA LYS A 816 13.22 -42.04 24.85
C LYS A 816 12.01 -42.93 24.59
N PHE A 817 12.15 -43.94 23.74
CA PHE A 817 11.17 -45.00 23.63
C PHE A 817 11.01 -45.70 24.98
N ARG A 818 9.80 -45.70 25.56
CA ARG A 818 9.49 -46.49 26.75
C ARG A 818 8.76 -47.74 26.29
N ILE A 819 9.39 -48.89 26.50
CA ILE A 819 8.70 -50.18 26.48
C ILE A 819 7.70 -50.15 27.65
N ALA A 820 6.41 -50.26 27.34
CA ALA A 820 5.35 -50.40 28.34
C ALA A 820 5.31 -51.83 28.88
#